data_AF-D3ELH2-F1
#
_entry.id   AF-D3ELH2-F1
#
_cell.length_a   1.000
_cell.length_b   1.000
_cell.length_c   1.000
_cell.angle_alpha   90.00
_cell.angle_beta   90.00
_cell.angle_gamma   90.00
#
_symmetry.space_group_name_H-M   'P 1'
#
loop_
_entity.id
_entity.type
_entity.pdbx_description
1 polymer ?
#
loop_
_entity_poly.entity_id
_entity_poly.type
_entity_poly.pdbx_seq_one_letter_code
_entity_poly.pdbx_strand_id
1 'polypeptide(L)'
;MKYKYNIDMSSDNSLSLILRQVKPGSRILEFGPALGYMTQYLKEELGCIVYCVEIDPDAASIASQFCDKMIVADLDELEHWGSQLGEQQFDFLIFADVLEHLRDPWNVLTYSKKFLDEEGKVLTSIPNIGHNAVIMKLLLGEFDYTNLGLLDNTHIRFFTRKSVHSLMERAGLEIVDSYESVLKPEETELRQRYSDFPISLQKYLQRKSDSDVYQFINVSRKKIVNSKEVNNYVNEVNPYHQASLKFTPDFQGETEVVSLPSNGGYTEFSFTLSGSETDQLSILIECIAPAFLEITKLELLDENDNPILNWMSPANTDLLLKFSEGTIKLPSMQTQRFLIMDESTQFICDFLDIKMIKGIFKITLCLSEDIPTSIAGEVNCIMEEVASQKSEITSLKEIHQNEIASLKETHQLKEKELSEIIVRNRSLINELTVTKEVLLNEKNELAEKVNEVEEVNEILVEANREGNILVNQLLNSTSWKFTKPLRVINEYNKALYRKSNSAIKSIIKPVIVKAENSKTIRKAHGKFFNVMRRTPEPFRSQFKKTYYKMLSLKTKIKYKPEANLVTQVNTSEKNEYPLVSIIIPVYNNVEYLASCIDSAINQTYRHIEVVIVDDCSPDPKVSSILNTYKNNKKVRLFKNEYNQGISKTQNICMAKSEGSIIAFLDCDDILELNAIEKCLEYWEPGTKYSFTNRIHINEDSEEIGRFSCDHLPKDNIFEDHLDVRMYASHFKMISRDVFLKVGVFNSEYDGAQDYDMVLRVAFHYPNSAFVHVPEFLYKHRIHTNQKSIKSNDKQKNMSIVISDQAKLRRSIRDGVFHKLISFIIISFGKEDQTLQCIQSIKNTVKIPHEIILFENGSSESCVSFIKEHIEGIPGVKVIYNSSNLGPAGGRKEAMKYATPNSYYISLDNDIEVTEGWLEELLVRAEESDDIGSVTCRVTFPSDVLQFTGGYEEISGNRVQFKLYNINKSVYDLSTLERYDTDWNPVGATLFKGWFPEVEGYPNVYEDSAISYLLRNSGKRLVNSPNSLLIHHHIMFDEERNKKEQEYIRFRYNPQLMLRSLAQFYFDYKLIIDDDYIYSSNNIDISKLSDQEVIETFEKLEILITQ
;
A
#
# COMPACT_ATOMS: atom_id res chain seq x y z
N MET A 1 19.14 4.98 54.68
CA MET A 1 20.48 5.17 54.08
C MET A 1 20.45 4.66 52.65
N LYS A 2 20.09 5.55 51.71
CA LYS A 2 20.07 5.36 50.25
C LYS A 2 20.43 6.76 49.76
N TYR A 3 21.55 7.11 49.15
CA TYR A 3 22.42 6.41 48.24
C TYR A 3 23.87 6.88 48.47
N LYS A 4 24.85 6.01 48.27
CA LYS A 4 26.24 6.40 47.97
C LYS A 4 26.44 5.96 46.52
N TYR A 5 26.07 6.81 45.56
CA TYR A 5 26.35 6.56 44.15
C TYR A 5 27.77 7.10 43.88
N ASN A 6 28.74 6.21 43.64
CA ASN A 6 29.96 6.62 42.97
C ASN A 6 29.59 6.83 41.50
N ILE A 7 29.84 8.02 40.96
CA ILE A 7 29.59 8.30 39.53
C ILE A 7 30.55 7.45 38.70
N ASP A 8 30.00 6.52 37.93
CA ASP A 8 30.77 5.73 36.99
C ASP A 8 30.93 6.49 35.67
N MET A 9 32.04 7.20 35.54
CA MET A 9 32.40 7.94 34.32
C MET A 9 32.61 7.04 33.09
N SER A 10 32.73 5.72 33.25
CA SER A 10 32.84 4.77 32.14
C SER A 10 31.50 4.37 31.52
N SER A 11 30.39 4.63 32.21
CA SER A 11 29.03 4.40 31.70
C SER A 11 28.53 5.58 30.87
N ASP A 12 27.58 5.35 29.95
CA ASP A 12 26.94 6.38 29.11
C ASP A 12 25.52 6.69 29.60
N ASN A 13 25.41 7.12 30.86
CA ASN A 13 24.15 7.59 31.46
C ASN A 13 24.06 9.12 31.42
N SER A 14 22.89 9.68 31.73
CA SER A 14 22.65 11.13 31.69
C SER A 14 23.69 11.94 32.47
N LEU A 15 24.00 11.52 33.69
CA LEU A 15 24.96 12.20 34.57
C LEU A 15 26.38 12.19 34.00
N SER A 16 26.89 11.03 33.55
CA SER A 16 28.25 10.94 33.00
C SER A 16 28.37 11.69 31.66
N LEU A 17 27.34 11.66 30.82
CA LEU A 17 27.30 12.39 29.56
C LEU A 17 27.31 13.91 29.78
N ILE A 18 26.53 14.42 30.75
CA ILE A 18 26.56 15.84 31.15
C ILE A 18 27.94 16.22 31.69
N LEU A 19 28.48 15.44 32.64
CA LEU A 19 29.75 15.74 33.30
C LEU A 19 30.94 15.79 32.32
N ARG A 20 30.94 14.97 31.27
CA ARG A 20 31.98 14.99 30.22
C ARG A 20 32.03 16.32 29.43
N GLN A 21 30.95 17.09 29.42
CA GLN A 21 30.88 18.39 28.72
C GLN A 21 31.41 19.55 29.56
N VAL A 22 31.51 19.36 30.88
CA VAL A 22 31.93 20.39 31.82
C VAL A 22 33.45 20.47 31.89
N LYS A 23 34.00 21.68 31.76
CA LYS A 23 35.44 21.91 31.88
C LYS A 23 35.85 22.03 33.36
N PRO A 24 36.99 21.45 33.80
CA PRO A 24 37.51 21.66 35.14
C PRO A 24 37.68 23.14 35.49
N GLY A 25 37.35 23.52 36.73
CA GLY A 25 37.46 24.90 37.23
C GLY A 25 36.38 25.87 36.77
N SER A 26 35.33 25.39 36.08
CA SER A 26 34.23 26.23 35.59
C SER A 26 33.32 26.72 36.71
N ARG A 27 32.57 27.78 36.44
CA ARG A 27 31.46 28.27 37.26
C ARG A 27 30.14 27.70 36.76
N ILE A 28 29.42 27.01 37.63
CA ILE A 28 28.24 26.22 37.26
C ILE A 28 27.04 26.67 38.09
N LEU A 29 25.89 26.82 37.43
CA LEU A 29 24.59 26.89 38.08
C LEU A 29 23.83 25.60 37.79
N GLU A 30 23.66 24.78 38.81
CA GLU A 30 22.96 23.51 38.76
C GLU A 30 21.53 23.70 39.30
N PHE A 31 20.54 23.42 38.45
CA PHE A 31 19.14 23.41 38.84
C PHE A 31 18.75 21.98 39.22
N GLY A 32 18.10 21.80 40.37
CA GLY A 32 17.69 20.49 40.88
C GLY A 32 18.84 19.53 41.19
N PRO A 33 19.82 19.88 42.05
CA PRO A 33 20.94 19.00 42.41
C PRO A 33 20.52 17.73 43.18
N ALA A 34 19.26 17.63 43.63
CA ALA A 34 18.76 16.60 44.53
C ALA A 34 19.68 16.49 45.78
N LEU A 35 20.23 15.31 46.05
CA LEU A 35 21.12 15.08 47.20
C LEU A 35 22.59 15.50 46.95
N GLY A 36 22.88 16.11 45.79
CA GLY A 36 24.19 16.70 45.49
C GLY A 36 25.23 15.75 44.91
N TYR A 37 24.82 14.63 44.29
CA TYR A 37 25.77 13.64 43.75
C TYR A 37 26.63 14.21 42.61
N MET A 38 26.00 14.86 41.64
CA MET A 38 26.70 15.52 40.53
C MET A 38 27.48 16.75 41.04
N THR A 39 26.86 17.54 41.92
CA THR A 39 27.46 18.67 42.61
C THR A 39 28.79 18.29 43.30
N GLN A 40 28.83 17.17 44.03
CA GLN A 40 30.03 16.68 44.69
C GLN A 40 31.15 16.40 43.70
N TYR A 41 30.86 15.72 42.58
CA TYR A 41 31.86 15.43 41.56
C TYR A 41 32.36 16.71 40.86
N LEU A 42 31.44 17.63 40.53
CA LEU A 42 31.78 18.95 39.98
C LEU A 42 32.74 19.71 40.90
N LYS A 43 32.51 19.64 42.22
CA LYS A 43 33.31 20.36 43.22
C LYS A 43 34.65 19.69 43.53
N GLU A 44 34.64 18.40 43.83
CA GLU A 44 35.80 17.68 44.37
C GLU A 44 36.74 17.20 43.25
N GLU A 45 36.20 16.70 42.14
CA GLU A 45 37.00 16.10 41.06
C GLU A 45 37.31 17.10 39.94
N LEU A 46 36.33 17.94 39.57
CA LEU A 46 36.52 18.97 38.53
C LEU A 46 36.95 20.33 39.09
N GLY A 47 36.93 20.54 40.42
CA GLY A 47 37.36 21.78 41.05
C GLY A 47 36.52 23.01 40.68
N CYS A 48 35.25 22.81 40.29
CA CYS A 48 34.34 23.87 39.84
C CYS A 48 33.82 24.72 41.01
N ILE A 49 33.32 25.92 40.69
CA ILE A 49 32.52 26.75 41.59
C ILE A 49 31.06 26.47 41.26
N VAL A 50 30.30 25.89 42.18
CA VAL A 50 28.95 25.37 41.91
C VAL A 50 27.92 26.10 42.74
N TYR A 51 26.94 26.70 42.09
CA TYR A 51 25.76 27.30 42.72
C TYR A 51 24.56 26.39 42.40
N CYS A 52 23.69 26.20 43.36
CA CYS A 52 22.54 25.31 43.21
C CYS A 52 21.22 26.02 43.51
N VAL A 53 20.18 25.64 42.77
CA VAL A 53 18.78 25.97 43.10
C VAL A 53 18.00 24.68 43.25
N GLU A 54 17.44 24.45 44.43
CA GLU A 54 16.72 23.22 44.80
C GLU A 54 15.37 23.57 45.44
N ILE A 55 14.31 22.85 45.09
CA ILE A 55 12.97 23.10 45.61
C ILE A 55 12.75 22.43 46.96
N ASP A 56 13.35 21.25 47.19
CA ASP A 56 13.23 20.51 48.45
C ASP A 56 14.25 21.00 49.51
N PRO A 57 13.81 21.61 50.62
CA PRO A 57 14.71 22.08 51.68
C PRO A 57 15.59 20.97 52.30
N ASP A 58 15.08 19.74 52.38
CA ASP A 58 15.81 18.62 52.99
C ASP A 58 16.94 18.14 52.06
N ALA A 59 16.65 18.01 50.77
CA ALA A 59 17.67 17.71 49.76
C ALA A 59 18.71 18.83 49.64
N ALA A 60 18.27 20.09 49.64
CA ALA A 60 19.12 21.27 49.63
C ALA A 60 20.09 21.31 50.82
N SER A 61 19.62 20.94 52.03
CA SER A 61 20.48 20.88 53.21
C SER A 61 21.63 19.88 53.07
N ILE A 62 21.43 18.79 52.33
CA ILE A 62 22.46 17.77 52.08
C ILE A 62 23.41 18.24 50.96
N ALA A 63 22.85 18.66 49.82
CA ALA A 63 23.64 19.13 48.68
C ALA A 63 24.46 20.40 48.98
N SER A 64 24.03 21.22 49.95
CA SER A 64 24.74 22.44 50.36
C SER A 64 26.16 22.20 50.88
N GLN A 65 26.49 20.97 51.29
CA GLN A 65 27.85 20.59 51.70
C GLN A 65 28.83 20.56 50.53
N PHE A 66 28.31 20.47 49.30
CA PHE A 66 29.08 20.24 48.08
C PHE A 66 29.03 21.42 47.10
N CYS A 67 28.27 22.47 47.38
CA CYS A 67 28.19 23.68 46.56
C CYS A 67 28.70 24.92 47.30
N ASP A 68 29.04 25.96 46.55
CA ASP A 68 29.48 27.25 47.10
C ASP A 68 28.30 28.14 47.53
N LYS A 69 27.12 27.90 46.93
CA LYS A 69 25.88 28.59 47.27
C LYS A 69 24.67 27.71 46.99
N MET A 70 23.79 27.57 47.97
CA MET A 70 22.50 26.89 47.85
C MET A 70 21.35 27.89 47.95
N ILE A 71 20.40 27.82 47.02
CA ILE A 71 19.17 28.61 47.02
C ILE A 71 18.00 27.62 47.08
N VAL A 72 17.13 27.79 48.08
CA VAL A 72 15.92 26.98 48.22
C VAL A 72 14.74 27.75 47.61
N ALA A 73 14.25 27.32 46.45
CA ALA A 73 13.22 28.04 45.69
C ALA A 73 12.50 27.16 44.67
N ASP A 74 11.25 27.49 44.37
CA ASP A 74 10.52 26.99 43.20
C ASP A 74 11.06 27.68 41.93
N LEU A 75 11.43 26.90 40.91
CA LEU A 75 11.99 27.44 39.67
C LEU A 75 10.97 28.23 38.86
N ASP A 76 9.67 27.94 38.99
CA ASP A 76 8.62 28.74 38.36
C ASP A 76 8.53 30.16 38.97
N GLU A 77 9.09 30.41 40.17
CA GLU A 77 9.15 31.72 40.83
C GLU A 77 10.44 32.49 40.45
N LEU A 78 10.57 32.85 39.18
CA LEU A 78 11.78 33.42 38.54
C LEU A 78 12.51 34.49 39.36
N GLU A 79 11.78 35.50 39.86
CA GLU A 79 12.37 36.62 40.59
C GLU A 79 12.90 36.20 41.97
N HIS A 80 12.32 35.18 42.59
CA HIS A 80 12.68 34.73 43.94
C HIS A 80 14.09 34.13 43.99
N TRP A 81 14.41 33.23 43.06
CA TRP A 81 15.75 32.67 42.96
C TRP A 81 16.70 33.55 42.15
N GLY A 82 16.20 34.24 41.13
CA GLY A 82 17.01 35.12 40.28
C GLY A 82 17.63 36.30 41.04
N SER A 83 16.86 36.96 41.92
CA SER A 83 17.37 38.05 42.75
C SER A 83 18.48 37.62 43.71
N GLN A 84 18.46 36.37 44.16
CA GLN A 84 19.49 35.81 45.04
C GLN A 84 20.79 35.49 44.31
N LEU A 85 20.76 35.24 43.00
CA LEU A 85 21.97 35.03 42.18
C LEU A 85 22.69 36.35 41.86
N GLY A 86 21.99 37.48 41.86
CA GLY A 86 22.57 38.79 41.56
C GLY A 86 23.11 38.89 40.13
N GLU A 87 24.22 39.60 39.91
CA GLU A 87 24.82 39.78 38.58
C GLU A 87 25.86 38.70 38.20
N GLN A 88 25.81 37.54 38.86
CA GLN A 88 26.76 36.46 38.58
C GLN A 88 26.54 35.85 37.19
N GLN A 89 27.64 35.53 36.50
CA GLN A 89 27.65 34.77 35.25
C GLN A 89 28.26 33.39 35.47
N PHE A 90 27.78 32.41 34.71
CA PHE A 90 28.16 31.00 34.78
C PHE A 90 28.57 30.48 33.41
N ASP A 91 29.64 29.68 33.39
CA ASP A 91 30.12 28.97 32.20
C ASP A 91 29.14 27.87 31.77
N PHE A 92 28.46 27.25 32.74
CA PHE A 92 27.47 26.21 32.50
C PHE A 92 26.20 26.39 33.33
N LEU A 93 25.05 26.26 32.68
CA LEU A 93 23.75 26.04 33.35
C LEU A 93 23.36 24.57 33.15
N ILE A 94 22.99 23.86 34.22
CA ILE A 94 22.66 22.43 34.16
C ILE A 94 21.22 22.20 34.59
N PHE A 95 20.42 21.57 33.73
CA PHE A 95 19.07 21.08 34.00
C PHE A 95 19.03 19.57 33.73
N ALA A 96 19.45 18.77 34.71
CA ALA A 96 19.48 17.31 34.59
C ALA A 96 18.18 16.73 35.14
N ASP A 97 17.28 16.30 34.26
CA ASP A 97 15.98 15.73 34.63
C ASP A 97 15.14 16.71 35.49
N VAL A 98 14.99 17.95 34.99
CA VAL A 98 14.31 19.06 35.68
C VAL A 98 13.16 19.64 34.87
N LEU A 99 13.35 19.85 33.58
CA LEU A 99 12.45 20.65 32.73
C LEU A 99 11.06 20.01 32.58
N GLU A 100 10.98 18.70 32.71
CA GLU A 100 9.77 17.88 32.69
C GLU A 100 8.90 18.00 33.95
N HIS A 101 9.48 18.52 35.04
CA HIS A 101 8.79 18.77 36.29
C HIS A 101 8.25 20.21 36.41
N LEU A 102 8.56 21.09 35.45
CA LEU A 102 8.20 22.51 35.50
C LEU A 102 6.86 22.80 34.81
N ARG A 103 6.12 23.77 35.35
CA ARG A 103 4.87 24.23 34.72
C ARG A 103 5.18 25.00 33.45
N ASP A 104 6.21 25.85 33.49
CA ASP A 104 6.65 26.67 32.35
C ASP A 104 8.17 26.59 32.12
N PRO A 105 8.67 25.46 31.57
CA PRO A 105 10.09 25.28 31.29
C PRO A 105 10.64 26.28 30.26
N TRP A 106 9.78 26.84 29.38
CA TRP A 106 10.20 27.84 28.39
C TRP A 106 10.63 29.14 29.05
N ASN A 107 9.82 29.66 29.98
CA ASN A 107 10.14 30.89 30.69
C ASN A 107 11.31 30.72 31.66
N VAL A 108 11.43 29.58 32.33
CA VAL A 108 12.57 29.26 33.18
C VAL A 108 13.87 29.23 32.37
N LEU A 109 13.91 28.52 31.23
CA LEU A 109 15.07 28.52 30.35
C LEU A 109 15.39 29.92 29.83
N THR A 110 14.39 30.65 29.34
CA THR A 110 14.56 32.01 28.80
C THR A 110 15.16 32.97 29.84
N TYR A 111 14.64 32.92 31.08
CA TYR A 111 15.11 33.77 32.17
C TYR A 111 16.51 33.35 32.66
N SER A 112 16.80 32.05 32.73
CA SER A 112 18.10 31.54 33.18
C SER A 112 19.27 32.03 32.32
N LYS A 113 19.04 32.33 31.03
CA LYS A 113 20.06 32.89 30.12
C LYS A 113 20.71 34.18 30.62
N LYS A 114 20.04 34.94 31.49
CA LYS A 114 20.60 36.18 32.09
C LYS A 114 21.85 35.91 32.92
N PHE A 115 21.99 34.70 33.43
CA PHE A 115 23.12 34.25 34.23
C PHE A 115 24.11 33.39 33.44
N LEU A 116 23.86 33.15 32.15
CA LEU A 116 24.75 32.40 31.29
C LEU A 116 25.79 33.35 30.68
N ASP A 117 27.06 32.99 30.79
CA ASP A 117 28.12 33.77 30.13
C ASP A 117 27.96 33.76 28.59
N GLU A 118 28.61 34.68 27.89
CA GLU A 118 28.46 34.83 26.43
C GLU A 118 28.88 33.57 25.66
N GLU A 119 29.97 32.92 26.09
CA GLU A 119 30.44 31.63 25.56
C GLU A 119 29.93 30.44 26.41
N GLY A 120 29.03 30.71 27.35
CA GLY A 120 28.49 29.72 28.27
C GLY A 120 27.56 28.73 27.57
N LYS A 121 27.43 27.54 28.16
CA LYS A 121 26.58 26.45 27.66
C LYS A 121 25.47 26.06 28.62
N VAL A 122 24.32 25.71 28.08
CA VAL A 122 23.22 25.06 28.81
C VAL A 122 23.26 23.57 28.53
N LEU A 123 23.38 22.76 29.57
CA LEU A 123 23.37 21.32 29.53
C LEU A 123 22.03 20.80 30.05
N THR A 124 21.32 20.00 29.25
CA THR A 124 20.04 19.43 29.68
C THR A 124 20.02 17.92 29.52
N SER A 125 19.32 17.21 30.40
CA SER A 125 18.88 15.82 30.23
C SER A 125 17.35 15.81 30.30
N ILE A 126 16.70 15.23 29.29
CA ILE A 126 15.24 15.22 29.18
C ILE A 126 14.75 13.80 28.79
N PRO A 127 13.86 13.17 29.57
CA PRO A 127 13.23 11.88 29.25
C PRO A 127 12.45 11.88 27.93
N ASN A 128 12.56 10.78 27.18
CA ASN A 128 11.89 10.61 25.89
C ASN A 128 10.55 9.85 26.03
N ILE A 129 9.42 10.56 25.95
CA ILE A 129 8.09 9.91 25.99
C ILE A 129 7.83 9.01 24.77
N GLY A 130 8.59 9.21 23.69
CA GLY A 130 8.52 8.39 22.47
C GLY A 130 9.26 7.05 22.56
N HIS A 131 9.80 6.68 23.72
CA HIS A 131 10.52 5.42 23.92
C HIS A 131 9.59 4.19 23.77
N ASN A 132 10.11 3.10 23.20
CA ASN A 132 9.29 1.94 22.86
C ASN A 132 8.65 1.25 24.07
N ALA A 133 9.26 1.31 25.26
CA ALA A 133 8.65 0.77 26.47
C ALA A 133 7.31 1.44 26.82
N VAL A 134 7.19 2.75 26.60
CA VAL A 134 5.95 3.51 26.82
C VAL A 134 4.92 3.19 25.73
N ILE A 135 5.35 3.16 24.47
CA ILE A 135 4.47 2.84 23.34
C ILE A 135 3.89 1.43 23.48
N MET A 136 4.70 0.44 23.89
CA MET A 136 4.25 -0.92 24.15
C MET A 136 3.18 -0.97 25.24
N LYS A 137 3.36 -0.24 26.34
CA LYS A 137 2.35 -0.10 27.41
C LYS A 137 1.04 0.47 26.85
N LEU A 138 1.12 1.54 26.07
CA LEU A 138 -0.05 2.16 25.44
C LEU A 138 -0.78 1.21 24.48
N LEU A 139 -0.04 0.40 23.71
CA LEU A 139 -0.62 -0.63 22.83
C LEU A 139 -1.34 -1.75 23.60
N LEU A 140 -0.95 -1.99 24.85
CA LEU A 140 -1.65 -2.88 25.78
C LEU A 140 -2.82 -2.18 26.51
N GLY A 141 -3.05 -0.89 26.25
CA GLY A 141 -4.06 -0.08 26.94
C GLY A 141 -3.64 0.35 28.35
N GLU A 142 -2.34 0.32 28.67
CA GLU A 142 -1.77 0.63 29.97
C GLU A 142 -1.01 1.96 29.92
N PHE A 143 -1.20 2.84 30.91
CA PHE A 143 -0.45 4.09 31.07
C PHE A 143 -0.26 4.42 32.55
N ASP A 144 0.46 3.54 33.24
CA ASP A 144 0.70 3.64 34.67
C ASP A 144 1.97 4.44 34.98
N TYR A 145 1.86 5.38 35.91
CA TYR A 145 3.00 6.13 36.42
C TYR A 145 3.84 5.27 37.38
N THR A 146 5.13 5.56 37.41
CA THR A 146 6.16 4.90 38.22
C THR A 146 6.77 5.91 39.19
N ASN A 147 7.53 5.43 40.19
CA ASN A 147 8.18 6.33 41.15
C ASN A 147 9.47 6.98 40.61
N LEU A 148 9.99 6.48 39.48
CA LEU A 148 11.25 6.90 38.83
C LEU A 148 11.20 6.45 37.36
N GLY A 149 11.73 7.24 36.44
CA GLY A 149 11.96 6.85 35.04
C GLY A 149 11.13 7.66 34.02
N LEU A 150 10.83 7.07 32.85
CA LEU A 150 10.16 7.77 31.74
C LEU A 150 8.76 8.28 32.11
N LEU A 151 8.04 7.51 32.91
CA LEU A 151 6.71 7.83 33.44
C LEU A 151 6.79 8.11 34.95
N ASP A 152 7.77 8.88 35.40
CA ASP A 152 7.82 9.35 36.78
C ASP A 152 6.53 10.11 37.15
N ASN A 153 5.95 9.80 38.31
CA ASN A 153 4.70 10.38 38.79
C ASN A 153 4.77 11.88 39.11
N THR A 154 5.97 12.47 39.09
CA THR A 154 6.21 13.89 39.22
C THR A 154 6.39 14.60 37.88
N HIS A 155 6.44 13.90 36.74
CA HIS A 155 6.46 14.52 35.42
C HIS A 155 5.10 15.16 35.10
N ILE A 156 5.12 16.46 34.78
CA ILE A 156 3.94 17.22 34.33
C ILE A 156 4.05 17.66 32.87
N ARG A 157 5.23 17.49 32.25
CA ARG A 157 5.48 17.69 30.82
C ARG A 157 6.18 16.46 30.25
N PHE A 158 5.93 16.21 28.96
CA PHE A 158 6.50 15.09 28.24
C PHE A 158 7.11 15.57 26.93
N PHE A 159 8.31 15.08 26.60
CA PHE A 159 9.06 15.54 25.45
C PHE A 159 9.46 14.40 24.52
N THR A 160 9.42 14.69 23.23
CA THR A 160 10.11 13.98 22.14
C THR A 160 11.28 14.83 21.65
N ARG A 161 12.16 14.26 20.82
CA ARG A 161 13.28 14.99 20.22
C ARG A 161 12.84 16.31 19.57
N LYS A 162 11.77 16.28 18.75
CA LYS A 162 11.26 17.48 18.07
C LYS A 162 10.82 18.58 19.05
N SER A 163 10.11 18.21 20.12
CA SER A 163 9.68 19.19 21.13
C SER A 163 10.84 19.71 21.98
N VAL A 164 11.92 18.94 22.16
CA VAL A 164 13.15 19.44 22.82
C VAL A 164 13.84 20.50 21.97
N HIS A 165 13.97 20.28 20.65
CA HIS A 165 14.50 21.29 19.75
C HIS A 165 13.67 22.59 19.80
N SER A 166 12.34 22.47 19.73
CA SER A 166 11.44 23.62 19.83
C SER A 166 11.52 24.34 21.19
N LEU A 167 11.70 23.60 22.29
CA LEU A 167 11.90 24.17 23.63
C LEU A 167 13.16 25.04 23.68
N MET A 168 14.30 24.55 23.17
CA MET A 168 15.55 25.31 23.16
C MET A 168 15.48 26.54 22.25
N GLU A 169 14.92 26.38 21.05
CA GLU A 169 14.81 27.48 20.09
C GLU A 169 13.93 28.62 20.61
N ARG A 170 12.77 28.30 21.20
CA ARG A 170 11.89 29.30 21.83
C ARG A 170 12.57 30.01 23.00
N ALA A 171 13.44 29.32 23.72
CA ALA A 171 14.26 29.94 24.75
C ALA A 171 15.39 30.80 24.17
N GLY A 172 15.54 30.93 22.85
CA GLY A 172 16.62 31.66 22.19
C GLY A 172 18.00 31.00 22.36
N LEU A 173 18.00 29.67 22.49
CA LEU A 173 19.19 28.84 22.54
C LEU A 173 19.31 28.02 21.25
N GLU A 174 20.54 27.76 20.83
CA GLU A 174 20.81 26.81 19.75
C GLU A 174 21.50 25.55 20.32
N ILE A 175 21.02 24.37 19.93
CA ILE A 175 21.66 23.10 20.28
C ILE A 175 22.89 22.95 19.39
N VAL A 176 24.08 22.95 20.00
CA VAL A 176 25.36 22.80 19.31
C VAL A 176 25.88 21.37 19.32
N ASP A 177 25.42 20.57 20.28
CA ASP A 177 25.75 19.15 20.37
C ASP A 177 24.61 18.38 21.07
N SER A 178 24.45 17.10 20.73
CA SER A 178 23.39 16.25 21.28
C SER A 178 23.90 14.82 21.46
N TYR A 179 23.60 14.25 22.62
CA TYR A 179 23.94 12.90 23.02
C TYR A 179 22.69 12.15 23.49
N GLU A 180 22.79 10.83 23.57
CA GLU A 180 21.67 9.95 23.86
C GLU A 180 22.09 8.92 24.90
N SER A 181 21.29 8.78 25.96
CA SER A 181 21.36 7.58 26.81
C SER A 181 20.40 6.54 26.24
N VAL A 182 20.90 5.33 26.03
CA VAL A 182 20.17 4.25 25.36
C VAL A 182 19.91 3.13 26.36
N LEU A 183 18.64 2.73 26.50
CA LEU A 183 18.22 1.58 27.30
C LEU A 183 17.17 0.81 26.51
N LYS A 184 17.31 -0.52 26.42
CA LYS A 184 16.29 -1.32 25.75
C LYS A 184 15.01 -1.35 26.59
N PRO A 185 13.83 -1.56 25.97
CA PRO A 185 12.56 -1.69 26.71
C PRO A 185 12.61 -2.67 27.88
N GLU A 186 13.30 -3.80 27.73
CA GLU A 186 13.46 -4.81 28.79
C GLU A 186 14.34 -4.36 29.97
N GLU A 187 15.21 -3.37 29.75
CA GLU A 187 16.15 -2.82 30.73
C GLU A 187 15.56 -1.62 31.48
N THR A 188 14.51 -1.00 30.95
CA THR A 188 13.77 0.08 31.61
C THR A 188 12.96 -0.39 32.83
N GLU A 189 12.52 0.55 33.66
CA GLU A 189 11.60 0.33 34.76
C GLU A 189 10.27 -0.31 34.34
N LEU A 190 9.85 -0.12 33.09
CA LEU A 190 8.61 -0.66 32.52
C LEU A 190 8.75 -2.13 32.07
N ARG A 191 9.98 -2.64 31.94
CA ARG A 191 10.35 -4.04 31.66
C ARG A 191 9.57 -4.70 30.52
N GLN A 192 9.22 -3.94 29.50
CA GLN A 192 8.47 -4.45 28.34
C GLN A 192 9.41 -5.27 27.47
N ARG A 193 8.94 -6.41 26.97
CA ARG A 193 9.73 -7.24 26.05
C ARG A 193 9.13 -7.18 24.67
N TYR A 194 9.98 -6.95 23.68
CA TYR A 194 9.58 -7.11 22.28
C TYR A 194 8.93 -8.49 22.03
N SER A 195 9.39 -9.56 22.69
CA SER A 195 8.83 -10.92 22.56
C SER A 195 7.33 -11.03 22.84
N ASP A 196 6.75 -10.08 23.57
CA ASP A 196 5.36 -10.12 24.00
C ASP A 196 4.41 -9.60 22.90
N PHE A 197 4.95 -9.04 21.82
CA PHE A 197 4.20 -8.50 20.68
C PHE A 197 4.41 -9.34 19.40
N PRO A 198 3.50 -9.28 18.41
CA PRO A 198 3.70 -9.94 17.11
C PRO A 198 5.00 -9.49 16.42
N ILE A 199 5.67 -10.40 15.70
CA ILE A 199 6.99 -10.14 15.07
C ILE A 199 6.97 -8.93 14.11
N SER A 200 5.86 -8.69 13.41
CA SER A 200 5.69 -7.51 12.55
C SER A 200 5.76 -6.20 13.34
N LEU A 201 5.08 -6.15 14.49
CA LEU A 201 5.09 -5.01 15.39
C LEU A 201 6.44 -4.85 16.10
N GLN A 202 7.09 -5.96 16.48
CA GLN A 202 8.47 -5.93 17.01
C GLN A 202 9.42 -5.22 16.05
N LYS A 203 9.41 -5.63 14.78
CA LYS A 203 10.26 -5.04 13.73
C LYS A 203 9.93 -3.57 13.48
N TYR A 204 8.65 -3.20 13.50
CA TYR A 204 8.24 -1.80 13.37
C TYR A 204 8.77 -0.94 14.52
N LEU A 205 8.53 -1.37 15.76
CA LEU A 205 8.99 -0.66 16.96
C LEU A 205 10.52 -0.52 16.96
N GLN A 206 11.26 -1.59 16.65
CA GLN A 206 12.73 -1.58 16.59
C GLN A 206 13.31 -0.68 15.47
N ARG A 207 12.52 -0.34 14.44
CA ARG A 207 12.94 0.55 13.34
C ARG A 207 12.63 2.02 13.61
N LYS A 208 11.81 2.33 14.61
CA LYS A 208 11.45 3.70 14.95
C LYS A 208 12.70 4.47 15.38
N SER A 209 12.86 5.71 14.91
CA SER A 209 13.86 6.62 15.43
C SER A 209 13.63 6.88 16.92
N ASP A 210 14.71 6.92 17.69
CA ASP A 210 14.66 7.09 19.16
C ASP A 210 13.91 5.96 19.88
N SER A 211 13.87 4.76 19.29
CA SER A 211 13.18 3.57 19.82
C SER A 211 13.68 3.16 21.20
N ASP A 212 15.00 3.06 21.32
CA ASP A 212 15.71 2.66 22.54
C ASP A 212 16.40 3.87 23.22
N VAL A 213 16.18 5.10 22.72
CA VAL A 213 16.73 6.33 23.32
C VAL A 213 15.89 6.68 24.54
N TYR A 214 16.49 6.55 25.72
CA TYR A 214 15.85 6.77 27.02
C TYR A 214 15.76 8.26 27.35
N GLN A 215 16.85 9.00 27.16
CA GLN A 215 16.96 10.42 27.46
C GLN A 215 17.78 11.15 26.39
N PHE A 216 17.39 12.40 26.11
CA PHE A 216 18.13 13.32 25.25
C PHE A 216 19.02 14.23 26.09
N ILE A 217 20.32 14.21 25.84
CA ILE A 217 21.29 15.07 26.52
C ILE A 217 21.75 16.15 25.54
N ASN A 218 21.45 17.42 25.80
CA ASN A 218 21.70 18.51 24.85
C ASN A 218 22.72 19.50 25.41
N VAL A 219 23.61 19.97 24.53
CA VAL A 219 24.52 21.08 24.78
C VAL A 219 24.06 22.25 23.94
N SER A 220 23.62 23.33 24.58
CA SER A 220 23.09 24.50 23.90
C SER A 220 23.87 25.76 24.27
N ARG A 221 23.87 26.78 23.41
CA ARG A 221 24.45 28.11 23.71
C ARG A 221 23.50 29.23 23.31
N LYS A 222 23.80 30.47 23.70
CA LYS A 222 23.04 31.64 23.24
C LYS A 222 23.12 31.73 21.72
N LYS A 223 21.96 31.89 21.07
CA LYS A 223 21.89 32.12 19.63
C LYS A 223 22.45 33.52 19.34
N ILE A 224 23.51 33.63 18.53
CA ILE A 224 24.11 34.92 18.15
C ILE A 224 23.18 35.59 17.13
N VAL A 225 22.60 36.73 17.51
CA VAL A 225 21.76 37.56 16.62
C VAL A 225 22.58 38.78 16.18
N ASN A 226 22.76 38.97 14.86
CA ASN A 226 23.52 40.10 14.33
C ASN A 226 22.78 41.43 14.57
N SER A 227 23.50 42.43 15.08
CA SER A 227 22.99 43.64 15.74
C SER A 227 22.35 44.73 14.84
N LYS A 228 21.65 44.36 13.76
CA LYS A 228 20.80 45.31 13.01
C LYS A 228 19.35 45.35 13.51
N GLU A 229 18.93 44.44 14.39
CA GLU A 229 17.52 44.27 14.79
C GLU A 229 17.14 44.85 16.18
N VAL A 230 17.99 45.68 16.81
CA VAL A 230 17.85 45.96 18.26
C VAL A 230 17.06 47.24 18.61
N ASN A 231 16.58 48.05 17.66
CA ASN A 231 16.06 49.39 17.98
C ASN A 231 14.54 49.60 17.97
N ASN A 232 13.71 48.60 18.32
CA ASN A 232 12.26 48.80 18.48
C ASN A 232 11.63 48.08 19.70
N TYR A 233 12.33 48.00 20.83
CA TYR A 233 11.75 47.50 22.08
C TYR A 233 11.60 48.60 23.14
N VAL A 234 10.84 49.65 22.84
CA VAL A 234 10.06 50.37 23.85
C VAL A 234 8.81 50.93 23.17
N ASN A 235 7.71 50.18 23.22
CA ASN A 235 6.38 50.67 23.56
C ASN A 235 5.50 49.45 23.78
N GLU A 236 4.71 49.50 24.84
CA GLU A 236 3.77 48.46 25.26
C GLU A 236 2.84 48.09 24.10
N VAL A 237 3.11 46.96 23.45
CA VAL A 237 2.23 46.36 22.44
C VAL A 237 2.10 44.88 22.78
N ASN A 238 0.86 44.41 22.82
CA ASN A 238 0.45 43.07 23.20
C ASN A 238 1.22 42.01 22.38
N PRO A 239 1.97 41.06 23.00
CA PRO A 239 2.88 40.14 22.29
C PRO A 239 2.19 39.12 21.37
N TYR A 240 0.86 39.12 21.28
CA TYR A 240 0.08 38.19 20.45
C TYR A 240 -0.10 38.63 18.99
N HIS A 241 0.34 39.84 18.60
CA HIS A 241 0.00 40.43 17.29
C HIS A 241 1.21 40.99 16.53
N GLN A 242 2.31 40.24 16.50
CA GLN A 242 3.40 40.56 15.58
C GLN A 242 3.21 39.80 14.27
N ALA A 243 3.34 40.52 13.17
CA ALA A 243 3.60 39.93 11.86
C ALA A 243 5.00 40.35 11.38
N SER A 244 5.82 39.39 10.96
CA SER A 244 7.14 39.64 10.36
C SER A 244 7.05 39.54 8.85
N LEU A 245 7.42 40.62 8.15
CA LEU A 245 7.63 40.57 6.70
C LEU A 245 9.08 40.12 6.41
N LYS A 246 9.31 39.06 5.62
CA LYS A 246 10.67 38.73 5.13
C LYS A 246 10.76 38.88 3.62
N PHE A 247 11.75 39.63 3.17
CA PHE A 247 12.11 39.77 1.75
C PHE A 247 13.29 38.88 1.43
N THR A 248 13.16 38.09 0.37
CA THR A 248 14.29 37.34 -0.20
C THR A 248 14.25 37.45 -1.71
N PRO A 249 15.16 38.23 -2.32
CA PRO A 249 15.54 38.02 -3.71
C PRO A 249 16.33 36.71 -3.74
N ASP A 250 15.76 35.67 -4.32
CA ASP A 250 16.36 34.36 -4.59
C ASP A 250 17.20 33.73 -3.46
N PHE A 251 16.52 33.20 -2.43
CA PHE A 251 16.99 32.21 -1.43
C PHE A 251 18.36 32.40 -0.72
N GLN A 252 19.11 33.49 -0.92
CA GLN A 252 20.36 33.79 -0.21
C GLN A 252 20.63 35.31 0.03
N GLY A 253 19.59 36.14 0.13
CA GLY A 253 19.70 37.59 0.40
C GLY A 253 19.37 38.02 1.84
N GLU A 254 19.96 39.13 2.31
CA GLU A 254 19.66 39.75 3.62
C GLU A 254 18.15 39.97 3.81
N THR A 255 17.62 39.50 4.94
CA THR A 255 16.22 39.64 5.33
C THR A 255 16.03 40.92 6.14
N GLU A 256 15.07 41.76 5.76
CA GLU A 256 14.64 42.89 6.58
C GLU A 256 13.29 42.55 7.23
N VAL A 257 13.26 42.44 8.56
CA VAL A 257 12.06 42.11 9.34
C VAL A 257 11.38 43.38 9.80
N VAL A 258 10.10 43.55 9.44
CA VAL A 258 9.30 44.69 9.90
C VAL A 258 8.06 44.21 10.65
N SER A 259 7.81 44.79 11.83
CA SER A 259 6.66 44.46 12.68
C SER A 259 5.43 45.29 12.32
N LEU A 260 4.28 44.63 12.11
CA LEU A 260 2.99 45.30 11.94
C LEU A 260 2.36 45.69 13.29
N PRO A 261 1.90 46.94 13.48
CA PRO A 261 1.16 47.33 14.68
C PRO A 261 -0.29 46.83 14.62
N SER A 262 -0.82 46.32 15.73
CA SER A 262 -2.14 45.68 15.86
C SER A 262 -3.34 46.66 15.92
N ASN A 263 -3.18 47.91 15.51
CA ASN A 263 -4.14 48.98 15.82
C ASN A 263 -5.20 49.25 14.73
N GLY A 264 -5.47 48.29 13.84
CA GLY A 264 -6.56 48.40 12.85
C GLY A 264 -6.38 49.51 11.81
N GLY A 265 -5.14 49.92 11.52
CA GLY A 265 -4.82 50.97 10.54
C GLY A 265 -3.93 50.46 9.40
N TYR A 266 -4.11 51.02 8.21
CA TYR A 266 -3.23 50.74 7.07
C TYR A 266 -1.83 51.34 7.31
N THR A 267 -0.81 50.50 7.20
CA THR A 267 0.60 50.90 7.31
C THR A 267 1.29 50.63 5.98
N GLU A 268 1.97 51.65 5.44
CA GLU A 268 2.78 51.54 4.22
C GLU A 268 4.22 51.22 4.58
N PHE A 269 4.79 50.24 3.90
CA PHE A 269 6.19 49.82 4.01
C PHE A 269 6.89 50.05 2.68
N SER A 270 8.14 50.51 2.73
CA SER A 270 8.95 50.82 1.54
C SER A 270 10.33 50.19 1.67
N PHE A 271 10.77 49.47 0.64
CA PHE A 271 12.01 48.68 0.65
C PHE A 271 12.85 49.01 -0.58
N THR A 272 14.16 49.19 -0.42
CA THR A 272 15.07 49.43 -1.55
C THR A 272 15.65 48.11 -2.05
N LEU A 273 15.45 47.79 -3.33
CA LEU A 273 15.96 46.58 -3.97
C LEU A 273 17.34 46.85 -4.59
N SER A 274 18.39 46.15 -4.12
CA SER A 274 19.77 46.35 -4.58
C SER A 274 20.48 45.06 -5.03
N GLY A 275 20.38 44.70 -6.32
CA GLY A 275 21.37 43.84 -7.02
C GLY A 275 20.94 42.44 -7.51
N SER A 276 21.56 42.05 -8.64
CA SER A 276 21.44 40.86 -9.54
C SER A 276 20.06 40.46 -10.07
N GLU A 277 20.05 39.87 -11.28
CA GLU A 277 18.86 39.46 -12.04
C GLU A 277 18.02 38.45 -11.25
N THR A 278 16.81 38.83 -10.82
CA THR A 278 15.83 37.93 -10.18
C THR A 278 14.49 38.05 -10.90
N ASP A 279 13.89 36.93 -11.29
CA ASP A 279 12.57 36.90 -11.95
C ASP A 279 11.41 36.73 -10.93
N GLN A 280 11.72 36.60 -9.63
CA GLN A 280 10.76 36.34 -8.55
C GLN A 280 11.07 37.15 -7.29
N LEU A 281 10.03 37.59 -6.57
CA LEU A 281 10.15 38.22 -5.25
C LEU A 281 9.27 37.48 -4.24
N SER A 282 9.89 36.93 -3.20
CA SER A 282 9.14 36.28 -2.11
C SER A 282 8.92 37.23 -0.94
N ILE A 283 7.68 37.27 -0.41
CA ILE A 283 7.25 38.06 0.74
C ILE A 283 6.65 37.12 1.78
N LEU A 284 7.43 36.73 2.78
CA LEU A 284 6.92 35.92 3.89
C LEU A 284 6.18 36.81 4.90
N ILE A 285 5.00 36.39 5.39
CA ILE A 285 4.26 37.09 6.45
C ILE A 285 3.93 36.10 7.57
N GLU A 286 4.72 36.10 8.66
CA GLU A 286 4.50 35.16 9.77
C GLU A 286 3.64 35.84 10.84
N CYS A 287 2.44 35.33 11.15
CA CYS A 287 1.59 35.84 12.23
C CYS A 287 1.58 34.87 13.42
N ILE A 288 1.63 35.41 14.65
CA ILE A 288 1.70 34.61 15.89
C ILE A 288 0.31 34.11 16.35
N ALA A 289 -0.77 34.67 15.80
CA ALA A 289 -2.15 34.28 16.09
C ALA A 289 -3.06 34.45 14.85
N PRO A 290 -4.23 33.78 14.80
CA PRO A 290 -5.15 33.94 13.68
C PRO A 290 -5.65 35.38 13.53
N ALA A 291 -5.49 35.97 12.35
CA ALA A 291 -5.84 37.37 12.09
C ALA A 291 -6.24 37.60 10.64
N PHE A 292 -7.01 38.66 10.39
CA PHE A 292 -7.29 39.10 9.03
C PHE A 292 -6.21 40.07 8.56
N LEU A 293 -5.53 39.73 7.46
CA LEU A 293 -4.58 40.59 6.78
C LEU A 293 -5.22 41.17 5.52
N GLU A 294 -5.19 42.50 5.39
CA GLU A 294 -5.71 43.21 4.23
C GLU A 294 -4.59 43.89 3.44
N ILE A 295 -4.46 43.57 2.15
CA ILE A 295 -3.50 44.19 1.23
C ILE A 295 -4.25 45.18 0.34
N THR A 296 -3.96 46.47 0.48
CA THR A 296 -4.64 47.54 -0.28
C THR A 296 -3.84 48.07 -1.45
N LYS A 297 -2.51 47.98 -1.40
CA LYS A 297 -1.65 48.56 -2.44
C LYS A 297 -0.31 47.85 -2.52
N LEU A 298 0.14 47.60 -3.75
CA LEU A 298 1.47 47.09 -4.10
C LEU A 298 2.03 47.91 -5.27
N GLU A 299 3.18 48.54 -5.06
CA GLU A 299 3.87 49.36 -6.06
C GLU A 299 5.36 49.03 -6.14
N LEU A 300 5.89 49.03 -7.35
CA LEU A 300 7.33 49.00 -7.60
C LEU A 300 7.70 50.29 -8.33
N LEU A 301 8.66 51.03 -7.81
CA LEU A 301 9.16 52.29 -8.35
C LEU A 301 10.59 52.12 -8.86
N ASP A 302 10.99 52.85 -9.91
CA ASP A 302 12.38 52.91 -10.37
C ASP A 302 13.27 53.79 -9.45
N GLU A 303 14.57 53.88 -9.75
CA GLU A 303 15.52 54.72 -8.99
C GLU A 303 15.17 56.23 -8.99
N ASN A 304 14.23 56.68 -9.83
CA ASN A 304 13.77 58.07 -9.93
C ASN A 304 12.32 58.24 -9.41
N ASP A 305 11.80 57.28 -8.62
CA ASP A 305 10.43 57.24 -8.08
C ASP A 305 9.30 57.12 -9.13
N ASN A 306 9.60 56.72 -10.37
CA ASN A 306 8.55 56.46 -11.36
C ASN A 306 7.96 55.05 -11.19
N PRO A 307 6.64 54.87 -11.27
CA PRO A 307 6.01 53.56 -11.11
C PRO A 307 6.34 52.62 -12.28
N ILE A 308 6.98 51.49 -11.96
CA ILE A 308 7.23 50.35 -12.84
C ILE A 308 6.03 49.39 -12.80
N LEU A 309 5.54 49.06 -11.59
CA LEU A 309 4.38 48.20 -11.39
C LEU A 309 3.45 48.84 -10.36
N ASN A 310 2.16 48.81 -10.66
CA ASN A 310 1.11 49.21 -9.71
C ASN A 310 -0.04 48.22 -9.85
N TRP A 311 -0.24 47.39 -8.83
CA TRP A 311 -1.26 46.34 -8.83
C TRP A 311 -2.69 46.88 -8.71
N MET A 312 -2.86 48.14 -8.29
CA MET A 312 -4.15 48.83 -8.26
C MET A 312 -4.51 49.48 -9.61
N SER A 313 -3.68 49.35 -10.64
CA SER A 313 -3.90 49.91 -11.98
C SER A 313 -4.47 48.86 -12.95
N PRO A 314 -5.50 49.19 -13.77
CA PRO A 314 -6.08 48.27 -14.76
C PRO A 314 -5.12 47.70 -15.81
N ALA A 315 -3.96 48.34 -15.95
CA ALA A 315 -3.03 48.08 -17.04
C ALA A 315 -1.99 46.98 -16.74
N ASN A 316 -1.99 46.37 -15.55
CA ASN A 316 -0.96 45.42 -15.10
C ASN A 316 -1.51 44.01 -14.76
N THR A 317 -0.64 43.01 -14.90
CA THR A 317 -0.88 41.56 -14.73
C THR A 317 -1.27 41.15 -13.30
N ASP A 318 -2.13 40.14 -13.21
CA ASP A 318 -2.55 39.44 -11.98
C ASP A 318 -1.35 38.91 -11.16
N LEU A 319 -1.47 38.88 -9.83
CA LEU A 319 -0.47 38.29 -8.92
C LEU A 319 -0.70 36.78 -8.76
N LEU A 320 0.35 36.00 -8.54
CA LEU A 320 0.26 34.58 -8.15
C LEU A 320 0.61 34.43 -6.67
N LEU A 321 -0.12 33.59 -5.93
CA LEU A 321 0.12 33.22 -4.54
C LEU A 321 0.36 31.73 -4.42
N LYS A 322 1.37 31.28 -3.69
CA LYS A 322 1.73 29.86 -3.60
C LYS A 322 1.68 29.35 -2.16
N PHE A 323 0.87 28.33 -1.93
CA PHE A 323 0.71 27.60 -0.67
C PHE A 323 1.41 26.22 -0.75
N SER A 324 1.54 25.52 0.37
CA SER A 324 2.05 24.13 0.42
C SER A 324 1.25 23.16 -0.45
N GLU A 325 -0.03 23.46 -0.71
CA GLU A 325 -0.97 22.61 -1.46
C GLU A 325 -1.32 23.11 -2.88
N GLY A 326 -0.78 24.26 -3.33
CA GLY A 326 -1.02 24.77 -4.69
C GLY A 326 -0.80 26.28 -4.90
N THR A 327 -1.06 26.79 -6.11
CA THR A 327 -0.92 28.22 -6.47
C THR A 327 -2.28 28.84 -6.84
N ILE A 328 -2.61 30.01 -6.28
CA ILE A 328 -3.84 30.79 -6.54
C ILE A 328 -3.48 32.09 -7.28
N LYS A 329 -4.27 32.45 -8.29
CA LYS A 329 -4.11 33.70 -9.04
C LYS A 329 -5.04 34.79 -8.48
N LEU A 330 -4.49 35.95 -8.12
CA LEU A 330 -5.22 37.09 -7.58
C LEU A 330 -5.48 38.16 -8.66
N PRO A 331 -6.75 38.55 -8.87
CA PRO A 331 -7.10 39.58 -9.86
C PRO A 331 -6.61 40.97 -9.42
N SER A 332 -6.14 41.78 -10.36
CA SER A 332 -5.85 43.20 -10.11
C SER A 332 -7.14 44.01 -9.91
N MET A 333 -7.07 45.11 -9.11
CA MET A 333 -8.13 46.10 -8.79
C MET A 333 -8.96 45.97 -7.50
N GLN A 334 -8.77 44.97 -6.65
CA GLN A 334 -9.51 44.89 -5.37
C GLN A 334 -8.59 44.70 -4.17
N THR A 335 -8.94 45.36 -3.08
CA THR A 335 -8.36 45.09 -1.76
C THR A 335 -8.62 43.63 -1.40
N GLN A 336 -7.56 42.88 -1.12
CA GLN A 336 -7.67 41.46 -0.81
C GLN A 336 -7.53 41.25 0.70
N ARG A 337 -8.44 40.45 1.27
CA ARG A 337 -8.42 40.07 2.69
C ARG A 337 -8.18 38.58 2.82
N PHE A 338 -7.26 38.22 3.70
CA PHE A 338 -6.88 36.84 3.99
C PHE A 338 -7.08 36.55 5.47
N LEU A 339 -7.67 35.41 5.80
CA LEU A 339 -7.66 34.86 7.16
C LEU A 339 -6.41 34.00 7.31
N ILE A 340 -5.48 34.44 8.15
CA ILE A 340 -4.27 33.68 8.48
C ILE A 340 -4.58 32.86 9.73
N MET A 341 -4.32 31.55 9.72
CA MET A 341 -4.67 30.63 10.83
C MET A 341 -3.47 29.92 11.48
N ASP A 342 -2.26 30.06 10.93
CA ASP A 342 -1.04 29.38 11.42
C ASP A 342 0.21 30.28 11.45
N GLU A 343 1.28 29.80 12.09
CA GLU A 343 2.58 30.48 12.22
C GLU A 343 3.46 30.42 10.94
N SER A 344 2.96 29.90 9.81
CA SER A 344 3.81 29.49 8.67
C SER A 344 3.30 29.85 7.26
N THR A 345 2.37 30.79 7.14
CA THR A 345 1.83 31.19 5.82
C THR A 345 2.84 32.04 5.02
N GLN A 346 3.24 31.59 3.82
CA GLN A 346 4.19 32.28 2.93
C GLN A 346 3.52 32.87 1.68
N PHE A 347 3.88 34.08 1.27
CA PHE A 347 3.46 34.65 -0.02
C PHE A 347 4.67 34.75 -0.97
N ILE A 348 4.53 34.32 -2.22
CA ILE A 348 5.57 34.43 -3.24
C ILE A 348 4.97 35.20 -4.41
N CYS A 349 5.53 36.35 -4.76
CA CYS A 349 5.08 37.18 -5.87
C CYS A 349 6.02 36.99 -7.07
N ASP A 350 5.52 36.28 -8.10
CA ASP A 350 6.24 36.12 -9.36
C ASP A 350 6.08 37.36 -10.25
N PHE A 351 7.18 37.96 -10.68
CA PHE A 351 7.18 39.08 -11.62
C PHE A 351 7.55 38.57 -13.01
N LEU A 352 6.55 38.18 -13.80
CA LEU A 352 6.77 37.80 -15.19
C LEU A 352 7.27 39.03 -15.99
N ASP A 353 8.45 38.88 -16.60
CA ASP A 353 9.07 39.78 -17.61
C ASP A 353 9.80 41.06 -17.15
N ILE A 354 10.12 41.26 -15.87
CA ILE A 354 10.88 42.45 -15.43
C ILE A 354 12.37 42.14 -15.26
N LYS A 355 13.14 42.23 -16.34
CA LYS A 355 14.60 42.01 -16.28
C LYS A 355 15.35 43.25 -15.74
N MET A 356 16.05 43.02 -14.62
CA MET A 356 16.86 43.95 -13.82
C MET A 356 16.11 45.11 -13.13
N ILE A 357 15.87 44.96 -11.82
CA ILE A 357 15.23 45.99 -10.99
C ILE A 357 16.24 46.57 -10.00
N LYS A 358 16.53 47.86 -10.14
CA LYS A 358 16.92 48.72 -9.01
C LYS A 358 15.77 49.70 -8.78
N GLY A 359 15.22 49.71 -7.58
CA GLY A 359 13.95 50.39 -7.34
C GLY A 359 13.45 50.28 -5.91
N ILE A 360 12.34 50.96 -5.62
CA ILE A 360 11.68 50.95 -4.31
C ILE A 360 10.38 50.16 -4.41
N PHE A 361 10.24 49.12 -3.61
CA PHE A 361 9.00 48.35 -3.49
C PHE A 361 8.17 48.85 -2.31
N LYS A 362 6.89 49.16 -2.54
CA LYS A 362 5.95 49.65 -1.53
C LYS A 362 4.77 48.71 -1.37
N ILE A 363 4.42 48.40 -0.13
CA ILE A 363 3.24 47.59 0.22
C ILE A 363 2.46 48.26 1.35
N THR A 364 1.12 48.29 1.24
CA THR A 364 0.24 48.80 2.30
C THR A 364 -0.61 47.68 2.88
N LEU A 365 -0.50 47.46 4.20
CA LEU A 365 -1.11 46.36 4.94
C LEU A 365 -1.95 46.87 6.12
N CYS A 366 -3.04 46.18 6.45
CA CYS A 366 -3.78 46.35 7.71
C CYS A 366 -4.03 44.98 8.35
N LEU A 367 -3.86 44.89 9.66
CA LEU A 367 -4.20 43.72 10.47
C LEU A 367 -5.43 44.06 11.33
N SER A 368 -6.47 43.23 11.26
CA SER A 368 -7.71 43.45 12.05
C SER A 368 -8.17 42.19 12.79
N GLU A 369 -8.58 42.37 14.05
CA GLU A 369 -9.16 41.32 14.91
C GLU A 369 -10.69 41.23 14.82
N ASP A 370 -11.35 42.27 14.28
CA ASP A 370 -12.80 42.33 14.23
C ASP A 370 -13.36 41.35 13.20
N ILE A 371 -14.07 40.31 13.67
CA ILE A 371 -14.96 39.50 12.83
C ILE A 371 -16.03 40.45 12.28
N PRO A 372 -16.11 40.68 10.96
CA PRO A 372 -17.14 41.52 10.40
C PRO A 372 -18.51 40.96 10.78
N THR A 373 -19.46 41.84 11.11
CA THR A 373 -20.85 41.49 11.42
C THR A 373 -21.54 40.58 10.39
N SER A 374 -20.98 40.45 9.19
CA SER A 374 -21.44 39.53 8.13
C SER A 374 -21.14 38.05 8.41
N ILE A 375 -20.13 37.70 9.21
CA ILE A 375 -19.73 36.30 9.49
C ILE A 375 -20.28 35.80 10.84
N ALA A 376 -20.69 36.73 11.73
CA ALA A 376 -21.30 36.39 13.02
C ALA A 376 -22.59 35.56 12.88
N GLY A 377 -23.31 35.69 11.76
CA GLY A 377 -24.47 34.87 11.44
C GLY A 377 -24.12 33.42 11.13
N GLU A 378 -23.04 33.19 10.38
CA GLU A 378 -22.57 31.84 10.01
C GLU A 378 -21.92 31.12 11.19
N VAL A 379 -21.14 31.83 12.01
CA VAL A 379 -20.55 31.26 13.24
C VAL A 379 -21.63 30.88 14.25
N ASN A 380 -22.69 31.68 14.39
CA ASN A 380 -23.83 31.31 15.24
C ASN A 380 -24.61 30.11 14.68
N CYS A 381 -24.77 30.01 13.36
CA CYS A 381 -25.39 28.86 12.71
C CYS A 381 -24.58 27.57 12.96
N ILE A 382 -23.25 27.65 12.81
CA ILE A 382 -22.32 26.54 13.10
C ILE A 382 -22.34 26.18 14.58
N MET A 383 -22.44 27.17 15.49
CA MET A 383 -22.54 26.92 16.93
C MET A 383 -23.86 26.24 17.33
N GLU A 384 -24.97 26.58 16.66
CA GLU A 384 -26.26 25.89 16.81
C GLU A 384 -26.22 24.47 16.23
N GLU A 385 -25.52 24.27 15.12
CA GLU A 385 -25.31 22.96 14.49
C GLU A 385 -24.41 22.05 15.36
N VAL A 386 -23.36 22.61 15.97
CA VAL A 386 -22.49 21.92 16.94
C VAL A 386 -23.24 21.59 18.23
N ALA A 387 -24.18 22.45 18.66
CA ALA A 387 -25.05 22.16 19.80
C ALA A 387 -26.04 21.02 19.50
N SER A 388 -26.60 21.00 18.28
CA SER A 388 -27.46 19.92 17.77
C SER A 388 -26.69 18.59 17.70
N GLN A 389 -25.48 18.60 17.13
CA GLN A 389 -24.62 17.42 17.04
C GLN A 389 -24.17 16.94 18.42
N LYS A 390 -23.96 17.82 19.41
CA LYS A 390 -23.70 17.40 20.81
C LYS A 390 -24.87 16.66 21.44
N SER A 391 -26.11 17.09 21.15
CA SER A 391 -27.32 16.38 21.58
C SER A 391 -27.40 14.98 20.95
N GLU A 392 -27.10 14.87 19.66
CA GLU A 392 -27.09 13.61 18.91
C GLU A 392 -25.94 12.68 19.34
N ILE A 393 -24.75 13.21 19.65
CA ILE A 393 -23.64 12.45 20.24
C ILE A 393 -24.03 11.94 21.63
N THR A 394 -24.85 12.66 22.38
CA THR A 394 -25.30 12.23 23.71
C THR A 394 -26.31 11.09 23.62
N SER A 395 -27.26 11.13 22.67
CA SER A 395 -28.17 10.02 22.41
C SER A 395 -27.44 8.79 21.83
N LEU A 396 -26.47 9.00 20.94
CA LEU A 396 -25.61 7.93 20.43
C LEU A 396 -24.76 7.30 21.54
N LYS A 397 -24.27 8.08 22.51
CA LYS A 397 -23.57 7.54 23.69
C LYS A 397 -24.46 6.66 24.55
N GLU A 398 -25.73 7.01 24.73
CA GLU A 398 -26.69 6.16 25.45
C GLU A 398 -27.00 4.86 24.69
N ILE A 399 -27.17 4.94 23.37
CA ILE A 399 -27.34 3.74 22.51
C ILE A 399 -26.10 2.84 22.61
N HIS A 400 -24.90 3.42 22.50
CA HIS A 400 -23.64 2.69 22.59
C HIS A 400 -23.43 2.07 23.97
N GLN A 401 -23.86 2.74 25.05
CA GLN A 401 -23.82 2.17 26.40
C GLN A 401 -24.77 0.97 26.55
N ASN A 402 -25.95 1.02 25.93
CA ASN A 402 -26.89 -0.10 25.92
C ASN A 402 -26.38 -1.28 25.07
N GLU A 403 -25.73 -1.01 23.93
CA GLU A 403 -25.08 -2.04 23.12
C GLU A 403 -23.88 -2.66 23.84
N ILE A 404 -23.05 -1.87 24.52
CA ILE A 404 -21.95 -2.36 25.36
C ILE A 404 -22.50 -3.24 26.49
N ALA A 405 -23.64 -2.89 27.09
CA ALA A 405 -24.27 -3.73 28.12
C ALA A 405 -24.73 -5.09 27.54
N SER A 406 -25.39 -5.08 26.39
CA SER A 406 -25.80 -6.31 25.66
C SER A 406 -24.59 -7.18 25.24
N LEU A 407 -23.53 -6.55 24.76
CA LEU A 407 -22.28 -7.23 24.39
C LEU A 407 -21.56 -7.82 25.60
N LYS A 408 -21.57 -7.14 26.76
CA LYS A 408 -21.03 -7.67 28.02
C LYS A 408 -21.80 -8.90 28.50
N GLU A 409 -23.12 -8.90 28.37
CA GLU A 409 -23.97 -10.04 28.72
C GLU A 409 -23.70 -11.23 27.78
N THR A 410 -23.55 -10.95 26.49
CA THR A 410 -23.16 -11.96 25.47
C THR A 410 -21.75 -12.50 25.72
N HIS A 411 -20.80 -11.63 26.12
CA HIS A 411 -19.43 -12.02 26.45
C HIS A 411 -19.39 -12.93 27.68
N GLN A 412 -20.15 -12.61 28.74
CA GLN A 412 -20.28 -13.48 29.91
C GLN A 412 -20.87 -14.84 29.55
N LEU A 413 -21.86 -14.89 28.65
CA LEU A 413 -22.40 -16.16 28.17
C LEU A 413 -21.34 -16.99 27.43
N LYS A 414 -20.56 -16.36 26.54
CA LYS A 414 -19.48 -17.02 25.81
C LYS A 414 -18.31 -17.44 26.70
N GLU A 415 -17.97 -16.67 27.73
CA GLU A 415 -16.97 -17.06 28.73
C GLU A 415 -17.41 -18.31 29.50
N LYS A 416 -18.70 -18.42 29.80
CA LYS A 416 -19.27 -19.61 30.44
C LYS A 416 -19.19 -20.83 29.53
N GLU A 417 -19.55 -20.69 28.25
CA GLU A 417 -19.38 -21.76 27.25
C GLU A 417 -17.91 -22.16 27.07
N LEU A 418 -17.00 -21.18 27.02
CA LEU A 418 -15.56 -21.42 26.88
C LEU A 418 -14.99 -22.15 28.10
N SER A 419 -15.41 -21.78 29.31
CA SER A 419 -14.98 -22.46 30.53
C SER A 419 -15.49 -23.90 30.62
N GLU A 420 -16.72 -24.19 30.15
CA GLU A 420 -17.22 -25.56 29.99
C GLU A 420 -16.40 -26.37 28.98
N ILE A 421 -16.02 -25.76 27.85
CA ILE A 421 -15.15 -26.39 26.83
C ILE A 421 -13.75 -26.66 27.40
N ILE A 422 -13.17 -25.74 28.18
CA ILE A 422 -11.86 -25.94 28.83
C ILE A 422 -11.90 -27.11 29.81
N VAL A 423 -12.96 -27.22 30.62
CA VAL A 423 -13.14 -28.34 31.54
C VAL A 423 -13.24 -29.67 30.77
N ARG A 424 -14.02 -29.71 29.69
CA ARG A 424 -14.13 -30.88 28.82
C ARG A 424 -12.79 -31.27 28.18
N ASN A 425 -12.04 -30.29 27.69
CA ASN A 425 -10.72 -30.51 27.09
C ASN A 425 -9.69 -31.00 28.12
N ARG A 426 -9.71 -30.50 29.36
CA ARG A 426 -8.87 -31.04 30.44
C ARG A 426 -9.18 -32.50 30.75
N SER A 427 -10.47 -32.87 30.76
CA SER A 427 -10.87 -34.28 30.93
C SER A 427 -10.32 -35.16 29.80
N LEU A 428 -10.46 -34.72 28.54
CA LEU A 428 -9.91 -35.43 27.39
C LEU A 428 -8.37 -35.52 27.42
N ILE A 429 -7.68 -34.46 27.85
CA ILE A 429 -6.22 -34.47 27.99
C ILE A 429 -5.79 -35.50 29.05
N ASN A 430 -6.51 -35.60 30.16
CA ASN A 430 -6.23 -36.61 31.18
C ASN A 430 -6.45 -38.03 30.64
N GLU A 431 -7.55 -38.29 29.93
CA GLU A 431 -7.79 -39.58 29.26
C GLU A 431 -6.71 -39.92 28.22
N LEU A 432 -6.28 -38.94 27.43
CA LEU A 432 -5.20 -39.08 26.46
C LEU A 432 -3.85 -39.32 27.13
N THR A 433 -3.62 -38.75 28.31
CA THR A 433 -2.37 -38.93 29.08
C THR A 433 -2.30 -40.35 29.64
N VAL A 434 -3.39 -40.85 30.21
CA VAL A 434 -3.51 -42.26 30.65
C VAL A 434 -3.33 -43.21 29.47
N THR A 435 -3.97 -42.90 28.33
CA THR A 435 -3.83 -43.71 27.11
C THR A 435 -2.39 -43.69 26.58
N LYS A 436 -1.70 -42.54 26.66
CA LYS A 436 -0.30 -42.39 26.27
C LYS A 436 0.63 -43.23 27.13
N GLU A 437 0.40 -43.30 28.45
CA GLU A 437 1.19 -44.15 29.35
C GLU A 437 1.00 -45.64 29.04
N VAL A 438 -0.24 -46.06 28.78
CA VAL A 438 -0.54 -47.44 28.35
C VAL A 438 0.18 -47.77 27.03
N LEU A 439 0.12 -46.88 26.04
CA LEU A 439 0.81 -47.04 24.76
C LEU A 439 2.34 -47.02 24.90
N LEU A 440 2.88 -46.29 25.88
CA LEU A 440 4.32 -46.25 26.14
C LEU A 440 4.80 -47.57 26.76
N ASN A 441 4.01 -48.17 27.66
CA ASN A 441 4.27 -49.50 28.19
C ASN A 441 4.18 -50.57 27.10
N GLU A 442 3.15 -50.55 26.25
CA GLU A 442 3.03 -51.46 25.11
C GLU A 442 4.21 -51.29 24.13
N LYS A 443 4.67 -50.06 23.89
CA LYS A 443 5.85 -49.78 23.05
C LYS A 443 7.13 -50.41 23.63
N ASN A 444 7.33 -50.33 24.93
CA ASN A 444 8.49 -50.90 25.60
C ASN A 444 8.45 -52.44 25.54
N GLU A 445 7.27 -53.03 25.75
CA GLU A 445 7.06 -54.47 25.63
C GLU A 445 7.27 -54.98 24.18
N LEU A 446 6.89 -54.17 23.18
CA LEU A 446 7.19 -54.43 21.77
C LEU A 446 8.68 -54.28 21.46
N ALA A 447 9.40 -53.38 22.12
CA ALA A 447 10.84 -53.22 21.92
C ALA A 447 11.63 -54.43 22.46
N GLU A 448 11.22 -55.00 23.60
CA GLU A 448 11.78 -56.26 24.10
C GLU A 448 11.52 -57.42 23.14
N LYS A 449 10.30 -57.55 22.61
CA LYS A 449 9.97 -58.58 21.61
C LYS A 449 10.71 -58.39 20.29
N VAL A 450 11.07 -57.17 19.92
CA VAL A 450 11.91 -56.90 18.73
C VAL A 450 13.34 -57.37 18.97
N ASN A 451 13.90 -57.17 20.16
CA ASN A 451 15.22 -57.69 20.51
C ASN A 451 15.25 -59.22 20.48
N GLU A 452 14.21 -59.90 21.00
CA GLU A 452 14.10 -61.37 20.89
C GLU A 452 14.02 -61.84 19.43
N VAL A 453 13.34 -61.08 18.56
CA VAL A 453 13.25 -61.39 17.13
C VAL A 453 14.60 -61.17 16.42
N GLU A 454 15.38 -60.18 16.82
CA GLU A 454 16.74 -59.95 16.29
C GLU A 454 17.69 -61.07 16.71
N GLU A 455 17.60 -61.55 17.96
CA GLU A 455 18.39 -62.69 18.46
C GLU A 455 18.05 -63.98 17.71
N VAL A 456 16.77 -64.23 17.43
CA VAL A 456 16.33 -65.36 16.58
C VAL A 456 16.77 -65.20 15.13
N ASN A 457 16.85 -63.96 14.62
CA ASN A 457 17.31 -63.69 13.26
C ASN A 457 18.81 -63.95 13.11
N GLU A 458 19.62 -63.66 14.13
CA GLU A 458 21.05 -64.03 14.15
C GLU A 458 21.24 -65.54 14.10
N ILE A 459 20.47 -66.30 14.91
CA ILE A 459 20.48 -67.77 14.88
C ILE A 459 20.09 -68.32 13.48
N LEU A 460 19.09 -67.71 12.84
CA LEU A 460 18.67 -68.08 11.49
C LEU A 460 19.72 -67.77 10.43
N VAL A 461 20.46 -66.67 10.58
CA VAL A 461 21.57 -66.30 9.67
C VAL A 461 22.72 -67.29 9.81
N GLU A 462 23.06 -67.71 11.03
CA GLU A 462 24.06 -68.74 11.31
C GLU A 462 23.68 -70.09 10.66
N ALA A 463 22.44 -70.55 10.88
CA ALA A 463 21.93 -71.80 10.30
C ALA A 463 21.87 -71.77 8.76
N ASN A 464 21.58 -70.60 8.18
CA ASN A 464 21.58 -70.42 6.73
C ASN A 464 23.02 -70.43 6.16
N ARG A 465 24.01 -69.98 6.94
CA ARG A 465 25.43 -70.07 6.59
C ARG A 465 25.91 -71.52 6.59
N GLU A 466 25.54 -72.31 7.59
CA GLU A 466 25.82 -73.75 7.66
C GLU A 466 25.14 -74.52 6.51
N GLY A 467 23.87 -74.20 6.23
CA GLY A 467 23.13 -74.78 5.11
C GLY A 467 23.79 -74.50 3.75
N ASN A 468 24.30 -73.29 3.53
CA ASN A 468 25.02 -72.93 2.31
C ASN A 468 26.38 -73.62 2.18
N ILE A 469 27.09 -73.87 3.29
CA ILE A 469 28.31 -74.68 3.31
C ILE A 469 28.00 -76.11 2.87
N LEU A 470 26.92 -76.69 3.39
CA LEU A 470 26.47 -78.05 3.05
C LEU A 470 26.03 -78.16 1.58
N VAL A 471 25.32 -77.15 1.06
CA VAL A 471 24.92 -77.06 -0.35
C VAL A 471 26.15 -76.95 -1.26
N ASN A 472 27.17 -76.17 -0.89
CA ASN A 472 28.42 -76.08 -1.66
C ASN A 472 29.23 -77.39 -1.63
N GLN A 473 29.24 -78.12 -0.52
CA GLN A 473 29.84 -79.46 -0.45
C GLN A 473 29.10 -80.48 -1.34
N LEU A 474 27.77 -80.36 -1.43
CA LEU A 474 26.94 -81.19 -2.30
C LEU A 474 27.12 -80.86 -3.79
N LEU A 475 27.30 -79.57 -4.13
CA LEU A 475 27.52 -79.12 -5.51
C LEU A 475 28.89 -79.51 -6.07
N ASN A 476 29.89 -79.74 -5.20
CA ASN A 476 31.24 -80.14 -5.59
C ASN A 476 31.48 -81.68 -5.56
N SER A 477 30.43 -82.47 -5.35
CA SER A 477 30.53 -83.95 -5.29
C SER A 477 30.27 -84.59 -6.67
N THR A 478 31.19 -85.42 -7.15
CA THR A 478 31.25 -85.93 -8.53
C THR A 478 30.50 -87.25 -8.79
N SER A 479 29.50 -87.62 -7.99
CA SER A 479 28.73 -88.86 -8.22
C SER A 479 27.22 -88.66 -8.08
N TRP A 480 26.51 -88.83 -9.21
CA TRP A 480 25.06 -88.71 -9.34
C TRP A 480 24.42 -90.06 -9.74
N LYS A 481 23.20 -90.35 -9.22
CA LYS A 481 22.00 -90.71 -10.00
C LYS A 481 20.77 -91.03 -9.11
N PHE A 482 19.72 -90.24 -9.35
CA PHE A 482 18.28 -90.54 -9.39
C PHE A 482 17.51 -91.27 -8.25
N THR A 483 16.42 -90.58 -7.83
CA THR A 483 15.18 -91.01 -7.11
C THR A 483 14.95 -90.64 -5.63
N LYS A 484 15.67 -89.67 -5.08
CA LYS A 484 15.27 -88.96 -3.84
C LYS A 484 15.05 -87.43 -3.90
N PRO A 485 15.53 -86.64 -4.88
CA PRO A 485 15.48 -85.17 -4.79
C PRO A 485 14.07 -84.55 -4.87
N LEU A 486 13.10 -85.27 -5.43
CA LEU A 486 11.74 -84.75 -5.61
C LEU A 486 10.84 -84.86 -4.37
N ARG A 487 11.26 -85.60 -3.32
CA ARG A 487 10.48 -85.70 -2.07
C ARG A 487 10.86 -84.68 -1.01
N VAL A 488 12.08 -84.13 -1.03
CA VAL A 488 12.54 -83.15 -0.02
C VAL A 488 12.22 -81.71 -0.44
N ILE A 489 12.28 -81.40 -1.74
CA ILE A 489 11.99 -80.05 -2.26
C ILE A 489 10.49 -79.68 -2.14
N ASN A 490 9.59 -80.67 -2.13
CA ASN A 490 8.14 -80.43 -1.99
C ASN A 490 7.68 -80.28 -0.52
N GLU A 491 8.40 -80.90 0.43
CA GLU A 491 8.13 -80.79 1.87
C GLU A 491 8.64 -79.45 2.44
N TYR A 492 9.84 -79.01 2.05
CA TYR A 492 10.43 -77.76 2.53
C TYR A 492 9.71 -76.50 2.01
N ASN A 493 9.26 -76.53 0.74
CA ASN A 493 8.48 -75.43 0.16
C ASN A 493 7.06 -75.32 0.75
N LYS A 494 6.43 -76.42 1.19
CA LYS A 494 5.11 -76.38 1.85
C LYS A 494 5.18 -75.88 3.30
N ALA A 495 6.28 -76.14 4.00
CA ALA A 495 6.50 -75.63 5.36
C ALA A 495 6.76 -74.10 5.37
N LEU A 496 7.57 -73.61 4.41
CA LEU A 496 7.84 -72.17 4.25
C LEU A 496 6.61 -71.38 3.79
N TYR A 497 5.78 -71.94 2.89
CA TYR A 497 4.56 -71.29 2.41
C TYR A 497 3.45 -71.20 3.47
N ARG A 498 3.40 -72.12 4.44
CA ARG A 498 2.44 -72.11 5.55
C ARG A 498 2.85 -71.18 6.70
N LYS A 499 4.15 -71.08 7.01
CA LYS A 499 4.66 -70.12 8.03
C LYS A 499 4.61 -68.67 7.57
N SER A 500 4.92 -68.39 6.30
CA SER A 500 4.87 -67.03 5.73
C SER A 500 3.44 -66.47 5.60
N ASN A 501 2.45 -67.28 5.22
CA ASN A 501 1.05 -66.83 5.12
C ASN A 501 0.38 -66.57 6.49
N SER A 502 0.83 -67.23 7.56
CA SER A 502 0.37 -66.96 8.94
C SER A 502 0.90 -65.62 9.45
N ALA A 503 2.18 -65.32 9.21
CA ALA A 503 2.79 -64.04 9.57
C ALA A 503 2.15 -62.87 8.80
N ILE A 504 1.89 -63.04 7.50
CA ILE A 504 1.25 -62.03 6.64
C ILE A 504 -0.19 -61.72 7.09
N LYS A 505 -0.97 -62.71 7.57
CA LYS A 505 -2.32 -62.48 8.12
C LYS A 505 -2.34 -61.78 9.48
N SER A 506 -1.33 -62.00 10.32
CA SER A 506 -1.23 -61.37 11.65
C SER A 506 -0.75 -59.92 11.62
N ILE A 507 0.07 -59.57 10.62
CA ILE A 507 0.69 -58.22 10.51
C ILE A 507 -0.17 -57.26 9.67
N ILE A 508 -0.85 -57.74 8.63
CA ILE A 508 -1.53 -56.85 7.66
C ILE A 508 -2.95 -56.48 8.10
N LYS A 509 -3.63 -57.30 8.91
CA LYS A 509 -5.03 -57.06 9.30
C LYS A 509 -5.23 -55.87 10.27
N PRO A 510 -4.32 -55.56 11.22
CA PRO A 510 -4.47 -54.39 12.09
C PRO A 510 -4.13 -53.06 11.40
N VAL A 511 -3.22 -53.08 10.42
CA VAL A 511 -2.71 -51.86 9.77
C VAL A 511 -3.70 -51.28 8.75
N ILE A 512 -4.57 -52.10 8.16
CA ILE A 512 -5.52 -51.67 7.11
C ILE A 512 -6.85 -51.14 7.67
N VAL A 513 -7.18 -51.42 8.94
CA VAL A 513 -8.48 -51.06 9.54
C VAL A 513 -8.50 -49.68 10.22
N LYS A 514 -7.35 -49.04 10.48
CA LYS A 514 -7.25 -47.77 11.24
C LYS A 514 -6.69 -46.55 10.48
N ALA A 515 -6.71 -46.55 9.15
CA ALA A 515 -6.14 -45.46 8.35
C ALA A 515 -7.22 -44.60 7.66
N GLU A 516 -7.63 -43.52 8.32
CA GLU A 516 -8.55 -42.51 7.77
C GLU A 516 -7.86 -41.18 7.38
N ASN A 517 -6.56 -41.01 7.62
CA ASN A 517 -5.84 -39.76 7.35
C ASN A 517 -4.65 -39.89 6.37
N SER A 518 -4.55 -38.94 5.42
CA SER A 518 -3.60 -38.92 4.29
C SER A 518 -2.11 -38.87 4.68
N LYS A 519 -1.79 -38.29 5.84
CA LYS A 519 -0.40 -38.19 6.36
C LYS A 519 0.20 -39.56 6.72
N THR A 520 -0.61 -40.53 7.17
CA THR A 520 -0.17 -41.87 7.56
C THR A 520 0.13 -42.75 6.34
N ILE A 521 -0.59 -42.54 5.23
CA ILE A 521 -0.38 -43.19 3.94
C ILE A 521 0.95 -42.74 3.31
N ARG A 522 1.28 -41.43 3.41
CA ARG A 522 2.56 -40.88 2.92
C ARG A 522 3.78 -41.47 3.64
N LYS A 523 3.69 -41.69 4.97
CA LYS A 523 4.74 -42.33 5.77
C LYS A 523 4.91 -43.83 5.45
N ALA A 524 3.80 -44.52 5.13
CA ALA A 524 3.82 -45.91 4.67
C ALA A 524 4.40 -46.04 3.25
N HIS A 525 4.09 -45.11 2.35
CA HIS A 525 4.69 -45.01 1.00
C HIS A 525 6.21 -44.79 1.05
N GLY A 526 6.68 -43.87 1.90
CA GLY A 526 8.12 -43.62 2.06
C GLY A 526 8.89 -44.86 2.55
N LYS A 527 8.32 -45.61 3.50
CA LYS A 527 8.91 -46.88 3.97
C LYS A 527 8.89 -47.97 2.90
N PHE A 528 7.81 -48.08 2.12
CA PHE A 528 7.71 -49.05 1.01
C PHE A 528 8.77 -48.79 -0.08
N PHE A 529 8.97 -47.54 -0.48
CA PHE A 529 9.98 -47.19 -1.50
C PHE A 529 11.42 -47.40 -1.01
N ASN A 530 11.70 -47.18 0.28
CA ASN A 530 13.00 -47.48 0.87
C ASN A 530 13.31 -48.98 0.92
N VAL A 531 12.31 -49.83 1.17
CA VAL A 531 12.44 -51.30 1.09
C VAL A 531 12.63 -51.73 -0.37
N MET A 532 11.84 -51.19 -1.29
CA MET A 532 11.96 -51.46 -2.73
C MET A 532 13.33 -51.10 -3.30
N ARG A 533 14.00 -50.10 -2.74
CA ARG A 533 15.36 -49.66 -3.16
C ARG A 533 16.44 -50.72 -2.89
N ARG A 534 16.19 -51.63 -1.94
CA ARG A 534 17.14 -52.67 -1.47
C ARG A 534 16.85 -54.07 -2.02
N THR A 535 15.82 -54.24 -2.85
CA THR A 535 15.40 -55.55 -3.39
C THR A 535 16.03 -55.85 -4.76
N PRO A 536 16.62 -57.06 -4.98
CA PRO A 536 17.18 -57.48 -6.26
C PRO A 536 16.14 -57.61 -7.40
N GLU A 537 16.61 -57.43 -8.64
CA GLU A 537 15.84 -57.22 -9.88
C GLU A 537 14.76 -58.27 -10.26
N PRO A 538 14.81 -59.57 -9.89
CA PRO A 538 13.72 -60.48 -10.25
C PRO A 538 12.44 -60.29 -9.41
N PHE A 539 12.56 -59.77 -8.17
CA PHE A 539 11.45 -59.70 -7.22
C PHE A 539 10.75 -58.34 -7.19
N ARG A 540 11.43 -57.28 -7.64
CA ARG A 540 10.97 -55.89 -7.61
C ARG A 540 9.72 -55.66 -8.50
N SER A 541 9.67 -56.36 -9.64
CA SER A 541 8.55 -56.33 -10.59
C SER A 541 7.27 -56.98 -10.03
N GLN A 542 7.40 -58.13 -9.37
CA GLN A 542 6.27 -58.90 -8.81
C GLN A 542 5.60 -58.19 -7.60
N PHE A 543 6.42 -57.52 -6.77
CA PHE A 543 5.94 -56.75 -5.61
C PHE A 543 5.21 -55.45 -6.01
N LYS A 544 5.70 -54.72 -7.02
CA LYS A 544 4.99 -53.56 -7.60
C LYS A 544 3.61 -53.96 -8.13
N LYS A 545 3.54 -55.07 -8.86
CA LYS A 545 2.30 -55.56 -9.48
C LYS A 545 1.24 -55.97 -8.45
N THR A 546 1.65 -56.48 -7.29
CA THR A 546 0.76 -56.88 -6.19
C THR A 546 0.29 -55.68 -5.37
N TYR A 547 1.17 -54.70 -5.13
CA TYR A 547 0.87 -53.46 -4.43
C TYR A 547 -0.17 -52.60 -5.16
N TYR A 548 0.03 -52.37 -6.46
CA TYR A 548 -0.92 -51.59 -7.28
C TYR A 548 -2.25 -52.31 -7.53
N LYS A 549 -2.25 -53.65 -7.53
CA LYS A 549 -3.48 -54.47 -7.62
C LYS A 549 -4.31 -54.46 -6.33
N MET A 550 -3.69 -54.18 -5.18
CA MET A 550 -4.39 -53.99 -3.89
C MET A 550 -4.92 -52.56 -3.72
N LEU A 551 -4.23 -51.55 -4.27
CA LEU A 551 -4.68 -50.16 -4.25
C LEU A 551 -5.93 -49.93 -5.13
N SER A 552 -6.00 -50.61 -6.29
CA SER A 552 -7.13 -50.52 -7.22
C SER A 552 -8.43 -51.19 -6.73
N LEU A 553 -8.38 -51.92 -5.61
CA LEU A 553 -9.55 -52.54 -4.98
C LEU A 553 -10.29 -51.62 -3.99
N LYS A 554 -9.74 -50.43 -3.66
CA LYS A 554 -10.39 -49.44 -2.75
C LYS A 554 -11.14 -48.31 -3.48
N THR A 555 -11.08 -48.20 -4.81
CA THR A 555 -11.71 -47.11 -5.58
C THR A 555 -13.16 -47.38 -6.02
N LYS A 556 -13.88 -48.32 -5.38
CA LYS A 556 -15.31 -48.59 -5.63
C LYS A 556 -16.17 -48.46 -4.37
N ILE A 557 -16.23 -47.28 -3.75
CA ILE A 557 -17.35 -46.91 -2.86
C ILE A 557 -17.74 -45.46 -3.19
N LYS A 558 -18.95 -45.31 -3.73
CA LYS A 558 -19.62 -44.05 -4.07
C LYS A 558 -19.98 -43.28 -2.80
N TYR A 559 -19.72 -41.98 -2.75
CA TYR A 559 -20.59 -41.04 -2.06
C TYR A 559 -20.81 -39.79 -2.91
N LYS A 560 -22.09 -39.43 -3.04
CA LYS A 560 -22.67 -38.33 -3.82
C LYS A 560 -22.40 -36.98 -3.11
N PRO A 561 -22.09 -35.91 -3.84
CA PRO A 561 -22.59 -34.58 -3.53
C PRO A 561 -23.92 -34.37 -4.28
N GLU A 562 -24.97 -34.00 -3.56
CA GLU A 562 -26.19 -33.47 -4.18
C GLU A 562 -25.93 -32.04 -4.70
N ALA A 563 -25.94 -31.96 -6.03
CA ALA A 563 -26.31 -30.88 -6.94
C ALA A 563 -27.22 -29.78 -6.33
N ASN A 564 -27.13 -28.48 -6.66
CA ASN A 564 -27.20 -27.82 -7.98
C ASN A 564 -27.17 -26.26 -7.73
N LEU A 565 -26.78 -25.30 -8.61
CA LEU A 565 -26.76 -25.15 -10.08
C LEU A 565 -25.62 -24.16 -10.51
N VAL A 566 -24.73 -24.51 -11.46
CA VAL A 566 -24.73 -24.26 -12.95
C VAL A 566 -24.34 -22.82 -13.33
N THR A 567 -23.17 -22.60 -13.94
CA THR A 567 -23.04 -22.45 -15.41
C THR A 567 -21.88 -23.25 -16.04
N GLN A 568 -22.12 -23.62 -17.30
CA GLN A 568 -21.41 -24.63 -18.08
C GLN A 568 -20.11 -24.08 -18.69
N VAL A 569 -18.98 -24.75 -18.42
CA VAL A 569 -17.83 -24.75 -19.35
C VAL A 569 -17.60 -26.20 -19.78
N ASN A 570 -17.54 -26.39 -21.10
CA ASN A 570 -17.27 -27.65 -21.79
C ASN A 570 -16.16 -28.45 -21.10
N THR A 571 -16.54 -29.51 -20.38
CA THR A 571 -15.61 -30.54 -19.92
C THR A 571 -15.28 -31.47 -21.09
N SER A 572 -14.34 -31.05 -21.94
CA SER A 572 -13.54 -31.98 -22.72
C SER A 572 -12.38 -32.49 -21.84
N GLU A 573 -12.29 -33.81 -21.76
CA GLU A 573 -11.23 -34.68 -21.25
C GLU A 573 -10.04 -34.10 -20.45
N LYS A 574 -9.83 -34.65 -19.25
CA LYS A 574 -8.61 -34.53 -18.43
C LYS A 574 -7.33 -34.68 -19.27
N ASN A 575 -6.63 -33.58 -19.53
CA ASN A 575 -5.22 -33.67 -19.91
C ASN A 575 -4.40 -34.02 -18.66
N GLU A 576 -3.78 -35.20 -18.65
CA GLU A 576 -2.93 -35.70 -17.56
C GLU A 576 -1.65 -34.87 -17.33
N TYR A 577 -1.37 -33.86 -18.17
CA TYR A 577 -0.17 -33.03 -18.13
C TYR A 577 -0.47 -31.60 -18.64
N PRO A 578 -0.26 -30.52 -17.85
CA PRO A 578 -0.54 -29.15 -18.29
C PRO A 578 0.42 -28.69 -19.39
N LEU A 579 -0.05 -27.97 -20.40
CA LEU A 579 0.83 -27.32 -21.38
C LEU A 579 1.54 -26.15 -20.71
N VAL A 580 2.88 -26.11 -20.81
CA VAL A 580 3.70 -25.00 -20.30
C VAL A 580 4.24 -24.17 -21.46
N SER A 581 3.94 -22.88 -21.49
CA SER A 581 4.47 -21.94 -22.47
C SER A 581 5.70 -21.24 -21.94
N ILE A 582 6.86 -21.52 -22.52
CA ILE A 582 8.11 -20.81 -22.22
C ILE A 582 8.15 -19.56 -23.10
N ILE A 583 8.06 -18.39 -22.48
CA ILE A 583 8.10 -17.11 -23.20
C ILE A 583 9.51 -16.53 -23.21
N ILE A 584 9.94 -16.02 -24.36
CA ILE A 584 11.27 -15.43 -24.56
C ILE A 584 11.10 -14.09 -25.30
N PRO A 585 11.08 -12.95 -24.59
CA PRO A 585 11.18 -11.63 -25.19
C PRO A 585 12.63 -11.40 -25.66
N VAL A 586 12.82 -11.00 -26.93
CA VAL A 586 14.15 -10.87 -27.54
C VAL A 586 14.43 -9.43 -27.91
N TYR A 587 15.53 -8.88 -27.41
CA TYR A 587 16.09 -7.60 -27.87
C TYR A 587 17.62 -7.67 -27.86
N ASN A 588 18.24 -7.85 -29.03
CA ASN A 588 19.67 -8.12 -29.20
C ASN A 588 20.15 -9.44 -28.54
N ASN A 589 21.29 -9.42 -27.84
CA ASN A 589 21.95 -10.58 -27.22
C ASN A 589 22.27 -11.72 -28.20
N VAL A 590 22.79 -11.36 -29.37
CA VAL A 590 23.09 -12.28 -30.48
C VAL A 590 23.98 -13.45 -30.03
N GLU A 591 24.96 -13.20 -29.17
CA GLU A 591 25.91 -14.21 -28.70
C GLU A 591 25.24 -15.34 -27.91
N TYR A 592 24.15 -15.04 -27.20
CA TYR A 592 23.55 -15.95 -26.22
C TYR A 592 22.23 -16.54 -26.70
N LEU A 593 21.54 -15.87 -27.62
CA LEU A 593 20.18 -16.18 -28.05
C LEU A 593 19.98 -17.64 -28.50
N ALA A 594 20.91 -18.20 -29.28
CA ALA A 594 20.80 -19.59 -29.73
C ALA A 594 20.82 -20.57 -28.55
N SER A 595 21.74 -20.37 -27.59
CA SER A 595 21.84 -21.22 -26.40
C SER A 595 20.63 -21.14 -25.48
N CYS A 596 20.04 -19.94 -25.35
CA CYS A 596 18.79 -19.71 -24.63
C CYS A 596 17.64 -20.52 -25.25
N ILE A 597 17.42 -20.37 -26.57
CA ILE A 597 16.35 -21.06 -27.30
C ILE A 597 16.53 -22.58 -27.25
N ASP A 598 17.74 -23.08 -27.45
CA ASP A 598 18.05 -24.50 -27.37
C ASP A 598 17.74 -25.06 -25.97
N SER A 599 18.01 -24.30 -24.90
CA SER A 599 17.69 -24.72 -23.53
C SER A 599 16.19 -24.86 -23.27
N ALA A 600 15.38 -23.98 -23.87
CA ALA A 600 13.92 -24.03 -23.78
C ALA A 600 13.32 -25.20 -24.57
N ILE A 601 13.82 -25.46 -25.78
CA ILE A 601 13.31 -26.52 -26.66
C ILE A 601 13.61 -27.93 -26.11
N ASN A 602 14.78 -28.08 -25.49
CA ASN A 602 15.34 -29.37 -25.09
C ASN A 602 14.87 -29.88 -23.71
N GLN A 603 13.92 -29.19 -23.06
CA GLN A 603 13.38 -29.62 -21.77
C GLN A 603 12.92 -31.09 -21.75
N THR A 604 13.16 -31.78 -20.64
CA THR A 604 12.75 -33.19 -20.42
C THR A 604 11.24 -33.34 -20.43
N TYR A 605 10.52 -32.38 -19.84
CA TYR A 605 9.07 -32.28 -19.96
C TYR A 605 8.67 -31.92 -21.39
N ARG A 606 7.85 -32.78 -22.02
CA ARG A 606 7.59 -32.69 -23.47
C ARG A 606 6.41 -31.81 -23.86
N HIS A 607 5.44 -31.61 -22.96
CA HIS A 607 4.22 -30.85 -23.25
C HIS A 607 4.48 -29.35 -23.05
N ILE A 608 5.30 -28.79 -23.93
CA ILE A 608 5.72 -27.39 -23.91
C ILE A 608 5.53 -26.73 -25.28
N GLU A 609 5.38 -25.42 -25.26
CA GLU A 609 5.62 -24.55 -26.41
C GLU A 609 6.63 -23.46 -26.02
N VAL A 610 7.34 -22.91 -27.01
CA VAL A 610 8.30 -21.82 -26.84
C VAL A 610 7.82 -20.65 -27.69
N VAL A 611 7.41 -19.56 -27.04
CA VAL A 611 6.86 -18.37 -27.71
C VAL A 611 7.90 -17.26 -27.66
N ILE A 612 8.39 -16.89 -28.84
CA ILE A 612 9.48 -15.93 -29.01
C ILE A 612 8.93 -14.69 -29.71
N VAL A 613 9.18 -13.51 -29.15
CA VAL A 613 8.83 -12.22 -29.77
C VAL A 613 10.11 -11.39 -29.88
N ASP A 614 10.54 -11.10 -31.11
CA ASP A 614 11.61 -10.13 -31.40
C ASP A 614 11.09 -8.70 -31.26
N ASP A 615 11.57 -7.97 -30.27
CA ASP A 615 11.18 -6.58 -29.96
C ASP A 615 11.90 -5.56 -30.86
N CYS A 616 11.88 -5.84 -32.16
CA CYS A 616 12.55 -5.04 -33.19
C CYS A 616 14.06 -4.88 -32.92
N SER A 617 14.76 -6.00 -32.76
CA SER A 617 16.21 -5.99 -32.54
C SER A 617 16.95 -5.30 -33.71
N PRO A 618 17.85 -4.33 -33.44
CA PRO A 618 18.60 -3.63 -34.48
C PRO A 618 19.67 -4.49 -35.14
N ASP A 619 20.23 -5.50 -34.44
CA ASP A 619 21.22 -6.39 -35.04
C ASP A 619 20.55 -7.41 -36.00
N PRO A 620 20.84 -7.39 -37.31
CA PRO A 620 20.24 -8.30 -38.28
C PRO A 620 20.58 -9.78 -38.04
N LYS A 621 21.62 -10.09 -37.26
CA LYS A 621 21.96 -11.46 -36.86
C LYS A 621 20.89 -12.08 -35.98
N VAL A 622 20.16 -11.30 -35.17
CA VAL A 622 19.04 -11.79 -34.36
C VAL A 622 18.00 -12.45 -35.26
N SER A 623 17.53 -11.74 -36.28
CA SER A 623 16.56 -12.28 -37.25
C SER A 623 17.11 -13.51 -37.98
N SER A 624 18.42 -13.55 -38.26
CA SER A 624 19.07 -14.72 -38.87
C SER A 624 19.03 -15.95 -37.95
N ILE A 625 19.34 -15.79 -36.66
CA ILE A 625 19.27 -16.86 -35.65
C ILE A 625 17.83 -17.34 -35.49
N LEU A 626 16.88 -16.43 -35.28
CA LEU A 626 15.47 -16.78 -35.06
C LEU A 626 14.88 -17.57 -36.22
N ASN A 627 15.26 -17.23 -37.47
CA ASN A 627 14.82 -17.96 -38.66
C ASN A 627 15.29 -19.42 -38.70
N THR A 628 16.39 -19.78 -38.02
CA THR A 628 16.83 -21.19 -37.92
C THR A 628 15.86 -22.05 -37.11
N TYR A 629 15.09 -21.44 -36.19
CA TYR A 629 14.13 -22.12 -35.32
C TYR A 629 12.70 -22.10 -35.86
N LYS A 630 12.41 -21.34 -36.91
CA LYS A 630 11.04 -21.14 -37.45
C LYS A 630 10.30 -22.43 -37.81
N ASN A 631 11.02 -23.48 -38.20
CA ASN A 631 10.45 -24.78 -38.57
C ASN A 631 10.37 -25.77 -37.40
N ASN A 632 10.81 -25.40 -36.20
CA ASN A 632 10.70 -26.25 -35.03
C ASN A 632 9.24 -26.27 -34.54
N LYS A 633 8.63 -27.46 -34.45
CA LYS A 633 7.21 -27.63 -34.08
C LYS A 633 6.84 -27.10 -32.70
N LYS A 634 7.82 -26.91 -31.81
CA LYS A 634 7.60 -26.34 -30.47
C LYS A 634 7.70 -24.82 -30.44
N VAL A 635 8.22 -24.20 -31.49
CA VAL A 635 8.56 -22.76 -31.50
C VAL A 635 7.51 -21.97 -32.26
N ARG A 636 7.07 -20.87 -31.66
CA ARG A 636 6.22 -19.85 -32.29
C ARG A 636 6.97 -18.53 -32.28
N LEU A 637 7.23 -18.00 -33.46
CA LEU A 637 8.06 -16.82 -33.65
C LEU A 637 7.22 -15.64 -34.16
N PHE A 638 7.33 -14.51 -33.45
CA PHE A 638 6.70 -13.24 -33.79
C PHE A 638 7.74 -12.12 -33.76
N LYS A 639 7.39 -10.96 -34.33
CA LYS A 639 8.23 -9.78 -34.36
C LYS A 639 7.37 -8.53 -34.20
N ASN A 640 7.82 -7.61 -33.33
CA ASN A 640 7.22 -6.28 -33.19
C ASN A 640 7.72 -5.35 -34.29
N GLU A 641 6.87 -4.40 -34.70
CA GLU A 641 7.21 -3.41 -35.74
C GLU A 641 8.21 -2.36 -35.22
N TYR A 642 8.13 -2.04 -33.93
CA TYR A 642 9.02 -1.14 -33.21
C TYR A 642 9.31 -1.70 -31.82
N ASN A 643 10.34 -1.18 -31.15
CA ASN A 643 10.69 -1.58 -29.79
C ASN A 643 9.60 -1.11 -28.81
N GLN A 644 8.96 -2.07 -28.14
CA GLN A 644 7.85 -1.87 -27.20
C GLN A 644 8.30 -1.89 -25.73
N GLY A 645 9.53 -2.32 -25.45
CA GLY A 645 10.02 -2.54 -24.10
C GLY A 645 9.73 -3.95 -23.57
N ILE A 646 10.26 -4.25 -22.39
CA ILE A 646 10.26 -5.63 -21.88
C ILE A 646 8.86 -6.09 -21.46
N SER A 647 8.10 -5.26 -20.74
CA SER A 647 6.78 -5.64 -20.24
C SER A 647 5.78 -5.87 -21.37
N LYS A 648 5.71 -4.95 -22.35
CA LYS A 648 4.82 -5.11 -23.51
C LYS A 648 5.20 -6.33 -24.34
N THR A 649 6.50 -6.58 -24.56
CA THR A 649 6.95 -7.77 -25.29
C THR A 649 6.58 -9.05 -24.54
N GLN A 650 6.73 -9.10 -23.22
CA GLN A 650 6.28 -10.22 -22.39
C GLN A 650 4.75 -10.40 -22.48
N ASN A 651 3.97 -9.32 -22.44
CA ASN A 651 2.52 -9.36 -22.60
C ASN A 651 2.11 -9.94 -23.96
N ILE A 652 2.80 -9.54 -25.04
CA ILE A 652 2.58 -10.11 -26.38
C ILE A 652 2.92 -11.61 -26.40
N CYS A 653 4.04 -12.03 -25.81
CA CYS A 653 4.35 -13.45 -25.68
C CYS A 653 3.24 -14.22 -24.95
N MET A 654 2.75 -13.68 -23.83
CA MET A 654 1.67 -14.30 -23.04
C MET A 654 0.37 -14.37 -23.84
N ALA A 655 -0.02 -13.30 -24.52
CA ALA A 655 -1.22 -13.26 -25.34
C ALA A 655 -1.16 -14.26 -26.52
N LYS A 656 0.02 -14.46 -27.11
CA LYS A 656 0.22 -15.44 -28.20
C LYS A 656 0.36 -16.89 -27.72
N SER A 657 0.54 -17.12 -26.42
CA SER A 657 0.69 -18.45 -25.82
C SER A 657 -0.66 -19.12 -25.52
N GLU A 658 -0.66 -20.46 -25.49
CA GLU A 658 -1.82 -21.35 -25.28
C GLU A 658 -1.72 -22.16 -23.99
N GLY A 659 -0.55 -22.21 -23.34
CA GLY A 659 -0.33 -22.96 -22.12
C GLY A 659 -1.11 -22.43 -20.93
N SER A 660 -1.53 -23.35 -20.06
CA SER A 660 -2.17 -23.05 -18.78
C SER A 660 -1.17 -22.53 -17.74
N ILE A 661 0.13 -22.74 -17.96
CA ILE A 661 1.22 -22.24 -17.12
C ILE A 661 2.24 -21.53 -18.02
N ILE A 662 2.66 -20.33 -17.61
CA ILE A 662 3.62 -19.50 -18.33
C ILE A 662 4.95 -19.52 -17.59
N ALA A 663 6.03 -19.91 -18.28
CA ALA A 663 7.39 -19.90 -17.78
C ALA A 663 8.18 -18.75 -18.43
N PHE A 664 8.92 -17.98 -17.62
CA PHE A 664 9.63 -16.78 -18.07
C PHE A 664 11.12 -17.06 -18.26
N LEU A 665 11.68 -16.78 -19.44
CA LEU A 665 13.10 -16.96 -19.73
C LEU A 665 13.66 -15.74 -20.47
N ASP A 666 14.72 -15.14 -19.92
CA ASP A 666 15.43 -14.03 -20.55
C ASP A 666 16.33 -14.53 -21.70
N CYS A 667 16.45 -13.74 -22.77
CA CYS A 667 17.09 -14.15 -24.03
C CYS A 667 18.62 -14.36 -23.96
N ASP A 668 19.26 -13.93 -22.86
CA ASP A 668 20.67 -14.11 -22.52
C ASP A 668 20.94 -15.25 -21.52
N ASP A 669 19.89 -15.85 -20.98
CA ASP A 669 19.95 -16.85 -19.91
C ASP A 669 19.63 -18.27 -20.40
N ILE A 670 19.88 -19.27 -19.53
CA ILE A 670 19.77 -20.70 -19.87
C ILE A 670 18.97 -21.45 -18.82
N LEU A 671 18.05 -22.32 -19.25
CA LEU A 671 17.37 -23.27 -18.36
C LEU A 671 18.17 -24.57 -18.21
N GLU A 672 18.13 -25.14 -17.00
CA GLU A 672 18.52 -26.54 -16.82
C GLU A 672 17.57 -27.48 -17.58
N LEU A 673 18.09 -28.61 -18.05
CA LEU A 673 17.37 -29.52 -18.96
C LEU A 673 16.05 -30.04 -18.37
N ASN A 674 15.97 -30.17 -17.04
CA ASN A 674 14.82 -30.66 -16.30
C ASN A 674 14.05 -29.56 -15.56
N ALA A 675 14.28 -28.29 -15.85
CA ALA A 675 13.69 -27.15 -15.13
C ALA A 675 12.17 -27.23 -15.03
N ILE A 676 11.48 -27.46 -16.17
CA ILE A 676 10.02 -27.54 -16.19
C ILE A 676 9.50 -28.77 -15.45
N GLU A 677 10.11 -29.94 -15.67
CA GLU A 677 9.73 -31.18 -14.98
C GLU A 677 9.84 -31.02 -13.46
N LYS A 678 10.94 -30.42 -12.99
CA LYS A 678 11.18 -30.14 -11.59
C LYS A 678 10.22 -29.14 -11.00
N CYS A 679 9.88 -28.06 -11.68
CA CYS A 679 8.85 -27.16 -11.18
C CYS A 679 7.48 -27.84 -11.06
N LEU A 680 7.13 -28.70 -12.03
CA LEU A 680 5.86 -29.44 -12.00
C LEU A 680 5.82 -30.53 -10.91
N GLU A 681 6.95 -31.10 -10.49
CA GLU A 681 7.02 -32.01 -9.34
C GLU A 681 6.53 -31.36 -8.03
N TYR A 682 6.67 -30.03 -7.91
CA TYR A 682 6.21 -29.24 -6.75
C TYR A 682 4.90 -28.50 -7.03
N TRP A 683 4.34 -28.60 -8.24
CA TRP A 683 3.11 -27.91 -8.63
C TRP A 683 1.88 -28.66 -8.14
N GLU A 684 1.10 -28.04 -7.25
CA GLU A 684 -0.13 -28.59 -6.69
C GLU A 684 -1.35 -27.86 -7.29
N PRO A 685 -2.58 -28.39 -7.20
CA PRO A 685 -3.77 -27.75 -7.78
C PRO A 685 -4.05 -26.30 -7.33
N GLY A 686 -3.50 -25.88 -6.18
CA GLY A 686 -3.60 -24.51 -5.67
C GLY A 686 -2.44 -23.59 -6.03
N THR A 687 -1.39 -24.09 -6.70
CA THR A 687 -0.21 -23.31 -7.07
C THR A 687 -0.56 -22.29 -8.15
N LYS A 688 -0.16 -21.04 -7.92
CA LYS A 688 -0.35 -19.90 -8.82
C LYS A 688 0.95 -19.30 -9.29
N TYR A 689 1.97 -19.37 -8.44
CA TYR A 689 3.29 -18.82 -8.72
C TYR A 689 4.34 -19.76 -8.17
N SER A 690 5.36 -20.09 -8.97
CA SER A 690 6.53 -20.83 -8.48
C SER A 690 7.82 -20.16 -8.90
N PHE A 691 8.85 -20.32 -8.09
CA PHE A 691 10.18 -19.75 -8.31
C PHE A 691 11.27 -20.72 -7.85
N THR A 692 12.48 -20.55 -8.37
CA THR A 692 13.58 -21.51 -8.18
C THR A 692 14.83 -20.85 -7.62
N ASN A 693 15.81 -21.67 -7.22
CA ASN A 693 17.16 -21.19 -7.01
C ASN A 693 17.85 -20.94 -8.37
N ARG A 694 18.93 -20.14 -8.40
CA ARG A 694 19.65 -19.79 -9.64
C ARG A 694 21.16 -19.95 -9.52
N ILE A 695 21.78 -20.26 -10.65
CA ILE A 695 23.22 -20.30 -10.87
C ILE A 695 23.61 -19.00 -11.57
N HIS A 696 24.68 -18.36 -11.13
CA HIS A 696 25.29 -17.25 -11.84
C HIS A 696 26.36 -17.79 -12.78
N ILE A 697 26.30 -17.38 -14.05
CA ILE A 697 27.28 -17.75 -15.07
C ILE A 697 27.94 -16.50 -15.68
N ASN A 698 29.19 -16.61 -16.13
CA ASN A 698 29.88 -15.54 -16.87
C ASN A 698 29.51 -15.54 -18.37
N GLU A 699 30.14 -14.68 -19.15
CA GLU A 699 29.95 -14.58 -20.61
C GLU A 699 30.28 -15.89 -21.35
N ASP A 700 31.22 -16.69 -20.82
CA ASP A 700 31.62 -18.00 -21.35
C ASP A 700 30.73 -19.17 -20.88
N SER A 701 29.66 -18.87 -20.13
CA SER A 701 28.72 -19.83 -19.53
C SER A 701 29.33 -20.72 -18.43
N GLU A 702 30.43 -20.28 -17.83
CA GLU A 702 31.02 -20.94 -16.67
C GLU A 702 30.33 -20.47 -15.39
N GLU A 703 30.10 -21.39 -14.46
CA GLU A 703 29.51 -21.08 -13.16
C GLU A 703 30.45 -20.22 -12.31
N ILE A 704 29.97 -19.06 -11.88
CA ILE A 704 30.69 -18.10 -11.02
C ILE A 704 30.05 -17.95 -9.64
N GLY A 705 28.85 -18.48 -9.44
CA GLY A 705 28.16 -18.41 -8.15
C GLY A 705 26.80 -19.11 -8.13
N ARG A 706 26.22 -19.22 -6.95
CA ARG A 706 24.89 -19.78 -6.73
C ARG A 706 24.12 -18.92 -5.75
N PHE A 707 22.85 -18.72 -6.02
CA PHE A 707 21.94 -17.97 -5.17
C PHE A 707 20.73 -18.83 -4.80
N SER A 708 20.55 -19.05 -3.50
CA SER A 708 19.38 -19.76 -2.96
C SER A 708 18.33 -18.78 -2.44
N CYS A 709 17.09 -19.15 -2.68
CA CYS A 709 15.88 -18.46 -2.27
C CYS A 709 15.30 -19.09 -0.97
N ASP A 710 15.97 -20.08 -0.37
CA ASP A 710 15.51 -20.81 0.84
C ASP A 710 15.30 -19.91 2.06
N HIS A 711 16.03 -18.79 2.11
CA HIS A 711 16.06 -17.81 3.21
C HIS A 711 14.96 -16.76 3.08
N LEU A 712 14.24 -16.76 1.97
CA LEU A 712 13.16 -15.82 1.74
C LEU A 712 11.97 -16.19 2.60
N PRO A 713 11.26 -15.18 3.08
CA PRO A 713 10.32 -15.39 4.15
C PRO A 713 9.08 -16.15 3.66
N LYS A 714 8.60 -17.04 4.53
CA LYS A 714 7.61 -18.09 4.20
C LYS A 714 6.23 -17.78 4.78
N ASP A 715 6.14 -16.74 5.60
CA ASP A 715 4.98 -16.50 6.45
C ASP A 715 4.02 -15.47 5.85
N ASN A 716 4.50 -14.44 5.13
CA ASN A 716 3.65 -13.51 4.38
C ASN A 716 4.38 -12.82 3.22
N ILE A 717 4.33 -13.43 2.03
CA ILE A 717 5.01 -12.96 0.82
C ILE A 717 4.65 -11.51 0.48
N PHE A 718 3.41 -11.09 0.75
CA PHE A 718 3.02 -9.70 0.52
C PHE A 718 3.79 -8.75 1.45
N GLU A 719 3.66 -8.91 2.77
CA GLU A 719 4.33 -8.05 3.78
C GLU A 719 5.85 -8.08 3.68
N ASP A 720 6.39 -9.25 3.39
CA ASP A 720 7.81 -9.48 3.32
C ASP A 720 8.47 -8.76 2.13
N HIS A 721 7.71 -8.58 1.06
CA HIS A 721 8.14 -7.85 -0.12
C HIS A 721 7.89 -6.34 -0.01
N LEU A 722 6.89 -5.88 0.75
CA LEU A 722 6.47 -4.47 0.82
C LEU A 722 7.60 -3.47 1.15
N ASP A 723 8.49 -3.80 2.11
CA ASP A 723 9.42 -2.79 2.68
C ASP A 723 10.90 -3.15 2.60
N VAL A 724 11.28 -4.35 2.13
CA VAL A 724 12.61 -4.88 2.48
C VAL A 724 13.48 -5.23 1.28
N ARG A 725 12.93 -5.79 0.20
CA ARG A 725 13.74 -6.23 -0.97
C ARG A 725 12.88 -6.24 -2.21
N MET A 726 13.34 -5.58 -3.29
CA MET A 726 12.85 -5.84 -4.64
C MET A 726 13.28 -7.27 -5.03
N TYR A 727 12.57 -8.26 -4.50
CA TYR A 727 12.82 -9.65 -4.79
C TYR A 727 11.75 -10.15 -5.74
N ALA A 728 12.18 -10.46 -6.95
CA ALA A 728 11.46 -11.35 -7.83
C ALA A 728 12.48 -12.36 -8.39
N SER A 729 12.11 -13.62 -8.41
CA SER A 729 12.94 -14.65 -9.04
C SER A 729 12.93 -14.45 -10.56
N HIS A 730 14.11 -14.57 -11.20
CA HIS A 730 14.23 -14.52 -12.66
C HIS A 730 13.38 -15.64 -13.28
N PHE A 731 13.72 -16.89 -12.94
CA PHE A 731 12.88 -18.02 -13.35
C PHE A 731 11.67 -18.14 -12.45
N LYS A 732 10.51 -18.03 -13.09
CA LYS A 732 9.21 -18.15 -12.47
C LYS A 732 8.25 -18.85 -13.43
N MET A 733 7.34 -19.62 -12.86
CA MET A 733 6.19 -20.17 -13.57
C MET A 733 4.92 -19.66 -12.91
N ILE A 734 4.04 -19.06 -13.70
CA ILE A 734 2.80 -18.44 -13.25
C ILE A 734 1.62 -19.11 -13.95
N SER A 735 0.59 -19.47 -13.20
CA SER A 735 -0.65 -20.01 -13.77
C SER A 735 -1.35 -18.95 -14.62
N ARG A 736 -1.85 -19.29 -15.80
CA ARG A 736 -2.43 -18.33 -16.76
C ARG A 736 -3.59 -17.53 -16.15
N ASP A 737 -4.40 -18.17 -15.32
CA ASP A 737 -5.57 -17.55 -14.69
C ASP A 737 -5.21 -16.46 -13.68
N VAL A 738 -3.95 -16.41 -13.21
CA VAL A 738 -3.45 -15.32 -12.37
C VAL A 738 -3.57 -13.98 -13.10
N PHE A 739 -3.12 -13.92 -14.35
CA PHE A 739 -3.15 -12.69 -15.14
C PHE A 739 -4.57 -12.17 -15.36
N LEU A 740 -5.57 -13.07 -15.44
CA LEU A 740 -6.98 -12.68 -15.58
C LEU A 740 -7.53 -11.96 -14.36
N LYS A 741 -7.00 -12.28 -13.17
CA LYS A 741 -7.40 -11.68 -11.89
C LYS A 741 -6.57 -10.45 -11.55
N VAL A 742 -5.26 -10.48 -11.80
CA VAL A 742 -4.34 -9.42 -11.32
C VAL A 742 -3.85 -8.49 -12.42
N GLY A 743 -4.10 -8.80 -13.69
CA GLY A 743 -3.59 -8.09 -14.85
C GLY A 743 -2.24 -8.57 -15.35
N VAL A 744 -1.82 -8.04 -16.51
CA VAL A 744 -0.53 -8.33 -17.15
C VAL A 744 0.58 -7.40 -16.64
N PHE A 745 1.78 -7.39 -17.23
CA PHE A 745 2.87 -6.50 -16.79
C PHE A 745 2.60 -5.06 -17.19
N ASN A 746 2.92 -4.10 -16.30
CA ASN A 746 2.82 -2.67 -16.60
C ASN A 746 4.16 -2.16 -17.17
N SER A 747 4.13 -1.61 -18.40
CA SER A 747 5.32 -1.05 -19.07
C SER A 747 5.89 0.21 -18.43
N GLU A 748 5.12 0.90 -17.59
CA GLU A 748 5.65 2.00 -16.77
C GLU A 748 6.70 1.52 -15.76
N TYR A 749 6.66 0.23 -15.43
CA TYR A 749 7.59 -0.43 -14.51
C TYR A 749 8.68 -1.25 -15.22
N ASP A 750 8.98 -0.96 -16.49
CA ASP A 750 10.07 -1.63 -17.22
C ASP A 750 11.41 -1.53 -16.44
N GLY A 751 11.88 -2.69 -15.96
CA GLY A 751 13.05 -2.85 -15.08
C GLY A 751 12.68 -3.25 -13.65
N ALA A 752 11.46 -2.99 -13.18
CA ALA A 752 10.90 -3.43 -11.90
C ALA A 752 9.57 -4.19 -12.02
N GLN A 753 9.18 -4.57 -13.24
CA GLN A 753 7.87 -5.15 -13.56
C GLN A 753 7.61 -6.48 -12.85
N ASP A 754 8.65 -7.26 -12.58
CA ASP A 754 8.52 -8.53 -11.86
C ASP A 754 8.16 -8.32 -10.38
N TYR A 755 8.60 -7.21 -9.79
CA TYR A 755 8.28 -6.84 -8.41
C TYR A 755 6.83 -6.36 -8.28
N ASP A 756 6.34 -5.57 -9.24
CA ASP A 756 4.91 -5.23 -9.35
C ASP A 756 4.04 -6.49 -9.48
N MET A 757 4.42 -7.40 -10.39
CA MET A 757 3.67 -8.63 -10.60
C MET A 757 3.59 -9.47 -9.33
N VAL A 758 4.71 -9.74 -8.64
CA VAL A 758 4.68 -10.59 -7.43
C VAL A 758 3.83 -9.99 -6.32
N LEU A 759 3.85 -8.66 -6.14
CA LEU A 759 3.03 -7.98 -5.13
C LEU A 759 1.54 -8.05 -5.47
N ARG A 760 1.15 -7.84 -6.72
CA ARG A 760 -0.25 -8.00 -7.16
C ARG A 760 -0.73 -9.44 -6.98
N VAL A 761 0.09 -10.44 -7.30
CA VAL A 761 -0.26 -11.84 -7.04
C VAL A 761 -0.38 -12.11 -5.53
N ALA A 762 0.56 -11.64 -4.71
CA ALA A 762 0.56 -11.87 -3.28
C ALA A 762 -0.60 -11.16 -2.56
N PHE A 763 -1.11 -10.07 -3.14
CA PHE A 763 -2.30 -9.37 -2.66
C PHE A 763 -3.58 -10.21 -2.85
N HIS A 764 -3.70 -10.95 -3.96
CA HIS A 764 -4.92 -11.70 -4.27
C HIS A 764 -4.90 -13.18 -3.89
N TYR A 765 -3.72 -13.75 -3.62
CA TYR A 765 -3.56 -15.18 -3.35
C TYR A 765 -2.84 -15.43 -2.02
N PRO A 766 -3.25 -16.47 -1.26
CA PRO A 766 -2.59 -16.83 -0.01
C PRO A 766 -1.18 -17.35 -0.26
N ASN A 767 -0.31 -17.36 0.76
CA ASN A 767 1.07 -17.87 0.64
C ASN A 767 1.13 -19.32 0.13
N SER A 768 0.12 -20.15 0.42
CA SER A 768 0.06 -21.53 -0.09
C SER A 768 -0.05 -21.63 -1.62
N ALA A 769 -0.39 -20.54 -2.31
CA ALA A 769 -0.39 -20.46 -3.76
C ALA A 769 1.02 -20.22 -4.35
N PHE A 770 2.00 -19.90 -3.51
CA PHE A 770 3.39 -19.70 -3.90
C PHE A 770 4.22 -20.93 -3.56
N VAL A 771 5.01 -21.39 -4.52
CA VAL A 771 5.85 -22.58 -4.37
C VAL A 771 7.31 -22.23 -4.66
N HIS A 772 8.15 -22.41 -3.65
CA HIS A 772 9.60 -22.40 -3.85
C HIS A 772 10.08 -23.80 -4.23
N VAL A 773 10.77 -23.89 -5.37
CA VAL A 773 11.46 -25.09 -5.83
C VAL A 773 12.94 -24.97 -5.43
N PRO A 774 13.44 -25.79 -4.49
CA PRO A 774 14.79 -25.64 -3.93
C PRO A 774 15.92 -26.08 -4.87
N GLU A 775 15.62 -26.31 -6.15
CA GLU A 775 16.59 -26.73 -7.16
C GLU A 775 17.14 -25.52 -7.94
N PHE A 776 18.39 -25.62 -8.39
CA PHE A 776 19.10 -24.59 -9.15
C PHE A 776 18.80 -24.75 -10.65
N LEU A 777 17.65 -24.25 -11.08
CA LEU A 777 17.07 -24.58 -12.39
C LEU A 777 17.28 -23.51 -13.47
N TYR A 778 17.87 -22.37 -13.09
CA TYR A 778 18.08 -21.22 -13.97
C TYR A 778 19.53 -20.75 -13.91
N LYS A 779 20.15 -20.55 -15.07
CA LYS A 779 21.49 -19.97 -15.19
C LYS A 779 21.35 -18.53 -15.65
N HIS A 780 21.45 -17.63 -14.68
CA HIS A 780 21.45 -16.19 -14.90
C HIS A 780 22.88 -15.76 -15.27
N ARG A 781 23.03 -15.22 -16.48
CA ARG A 781 24.28 -14.68 -16.97
C ARG A 781 24.59 -13.37 -16.25
N ILE A 782 25.87 -13.04 -16.11
CA ILE A 782 26.32 -11.74 -15.61
C ILE A 782 27.32 -11.20 -16.63
N HIS A 783 27.00 -10.07 -17.24
CA HIS A 783 27.82 -9.42 -18.26
C HIS A 783 27.68 -7.90 -18.23
N THR A 784 28.68 -7.19 -18.76
CA THR A 784 28.81 -5.71 -18.64
C THR A 784 27.70 -4.92 -19.36
N ASN A 785 27.03 -5.55 -20.33
CA ASN A 785 25.96 -4.93 -21.12
C ASN A 785 24.56 -5.09 -20.50
N GLN A 786 24.43 -5.72 -19.34
CA GLN A 786 23.13 -5.90 -18.69
C GLN A 786 22.46 -4.58 -18.31
N LYS A 787 21.15 -4.48 -18.59
CA LYS A 787 20.34 -3.31 -18.27
C LYS A 787 20.23 -3.05 -16.77
N SER A 788 20.22 -4.10 -15.94
CA SER A 788 20.12 -4.03 -14.48
C SER A 788 21.28 -3.26 -13.84
N ILE A 789 22.48 -3.36 -14.39
CA ILE A 789 23.68 -2.64 -13.90
C ILE A 789 23.60 -1.13 -14.25
N LYS A 790 22.96 -0.78 -15.37
CA LYS A 790 22.92 0.59 -15.91
C LYS A 790 21.80 1.47 -15.33
N SER A 791 20.78 0.90 -14.68
CA SER A 791 19.53 1.62 -14.33
C SER A 791 19.11 1.51 -12.84
N ASN A 792 20.08 1.34 -11.94
CA ASN A 792 19.83 0.99 -10.54
C ASN A 792 18.96 2.03 -9.78
N ASP A 793 19.16 3.33 -10.02
CA ASP A 793 18.39 4.38 -9.34
C ASP A 793 16.95 4.50 -9.86
N LYS A 794 16.74 4.33 -11.17
CA LYS A 794 15.39 4.27 -11.76
C LYS A 794 14.60 3.08 -11.20
N GLN A 795 15.26 1.93 -11.07
CA GLN A 795 14.67 0.71 -10.52
C GLN A 795 14.26 0.89 -9.05
N LYS A 796 15.08 1.55 -8.23
CA LYS A 796 14.74 1.90 -6.84
C LYS A 796 13.52 2.82 -6.78
N ASN A 797 13.48 3.90 -7.56
CA ASN A 797 12.34 4.82 -7.55
C ASN A 797 11.03 4.12 -7.95
N MET A 798 11.06 3.27 -8.98
CA MET A 798 9.90 2.46 -9.36
C MET A 798 9.47 1.50 -8.23
N SER A 799 10.41 0.90 -7.52
CA SER A 799 10.08 -0.01 -6.41
C SER A 799 9.33 0.69 -5.26
N ILE A 800 9.60 1.97 -5.02
CA ILE A 800 8.88 2.78 -4.02
C ILE A 800 7.43 2.97 -4.48
N VAL A 801 7.23 3.45 -5.71
CA VAL A 801 5.89 3.65 -6.30
C VAL A 801 5.08 2.35 -6.28
N ILE A 802 5.67 1.23 -6.68
CA ILE A 802 5.03 -0.09 -6.66
C ILE A 802 4.62 -0.48 -5.23
N SER A 803 5.50 -0.28 -4.24
CA SER A 803 5.20 -0.52 -2.82
C SER A 803 4.03 0.34 -2.36
N ASP A 804 4.02 1.62 -2.69
CA ASP A 804 3.00 2.57 -2.25
C ASP A 804 1.64 2.22 -2.86
N GLN A 805 1.60 1.83 -4.14
CA GLN A 805 0.39 1.30 -4.75
C GLN A 805 -0.09 0.01 -4.07
N ALA A 806 0.81 -0.90 -3.67
CA ALA A 806 0.44 -2.11 -2.96
C ALA A 806 -0.15 -1.80 -1.57
N LYS A 807 0.44 -0.83 -0.86
CA LYS A 807 -0.08 -0.33 0.42
C LYS A 807 -1.44 0.33 0.27
N LEU A 808 -1.64 1.14 -0.77
CA LEU A 808 -2.93 1.77 -1.08
C LEU A 808 -4.00 0.71 -1.38
N ARG A 809 -3.70 -0.27 -2.22
CA ARG A 809 -4.56 -1.44 -2.50
C ARG A 809 -5.05 -2.09 -1.20
N ARG A 810 -4.13 -2.36 -0.28
CA ARG A 810 -4.44 -2.92 1.05
C ARG A 810 -5.27 -1.96 1.91
N SER A 811 -4.93 -0.68 1.95
CA SER A 811 -5.68 0.35 2.68
C SER A 811 -7.15 0.39 2.24
N ILE A 812 -7.42 0.26 0.94
CA ILE A 812 -8.78 0.22 0.41
C ILE A 812 -9.49 -1.06 0.88
N ARG A 813 -8.85 -2.23 0.75
CA ARG A 813 -9.45 -3.51 1.15
C ARG A 813 -9.74 -3.60 2.66
N ASP A 814 -8.87 -3.01 3.46
CA ASP A 814 -8.96 -3.03 4.92
C ASP A 814 -9.93 -1.94 5.46
N GLY A 815 -10.49 -1.09 4.57
CA GLY A 815 -11.44 -0.04 4.97
C GLY A 815 -10.78 1.22 5.56
N VAL A 816 -9.46 1.37 5.39
CA VAL A 816 -8.66 2.50 5.93
C VAL A 816 -8.61 3.68 4.95
N PHE A 817 -8.95 3.49 3.69
CA PHE A 817 -9.07 4.60 2.75
C PHE A 817 -10.26 5.50 3.10
N HIS A 818 -10.01 6.78 3.36
CA HIS A 818 -10.99 7.69 3.99
C HIS A 818 -11.79 8.57 3.01
N LYS A 819 -11.44 8.58 1.71
CA LYS A 819 -12.17 9.41 0.75
C LYS A 819 -13.53 8.80 0.46
N LEU A 820 -14.58 9.60 0.66
CA LEU A 820 -15.96 9.18 0.44
C LEU A 820 -16.21 8.87 -1.04
N ILE A 821 -16.94 7.78 -1.30
CA ILE A 821 -17.42 7.41 -2.63
C ILE A 821 -18.94 7.56 -2.71
N SER A 822 -19.39 8.34 -3.68
CA SER A 822 -20.80 8.49 -4.04
C SER A 822 -21.11 7.63 -5.25
N PHE A 823 -21.86 6.54 -5.03
CA PHE A 823 -22.40 5.72 -6.12
C PHE A 823 -23.66 6.37 -6.68
N ILE A 824 -23.65 6.67 -7.98
CA ILE A 824 -24.79 7.25 -8.68
C ILE A 824 -25.40 6.16 -9.56
N ILE A 825 -26.60 5.72 -9.18
CA ILE A 825 -27.32 4.63 -9.87
C ILE A 825 -28.68 5.16 -10.29
N ILE A 826 -29.06 4.92 -11.55
CA ILE A 826 -30.38 5.31 -12.07
C ILE A 826 -31.18 4.07 -12.37
N SER A 827 -32.38 4.01 -11.78
CA SER A 827 -33.33 2.95 -12.06
C SER A 827 -34.37 3.40 -13.08
N PHE A 828 -34.58 2.59 -14.11
CA PHE A 828 -35.73 2.65 -15.01
C PHE A 828 -36.17 1.23 -15.39
N GLY A 829 -36.97 0.60 -14.52
CA GLY A 829 -37.25 -0.84 -14.54
C GLY A 829 -36.04 -1.68 -14.07
N LYS A 830 -36.09 -3.00 -14.29
CA LYS A 830 -35.02 -3.96 -13.89
C LYS A 830 -34.78 -3.96 -12.38
N GLU A 831 -35.87 -3.98 -11.62
CA GLU A 831 -35.85 -3.91 -10.16
C GLU A 831 -35.02 -5.03 -9.49
N ASP A 832 -35.08 -6.25 -10.01
CA ASP A 832 -34.28 -7.38 -9.52
C ASP A 832 -32.77 -7.13 -9.71
N GLN A 833 -32.37 -6.67 -10.90
CA GLN A 833 -30.98 -6.34 -11.19
C GLN A 833 -30.49 -5.14 -10.37
N THR A 834 -31.37 -4.16 -10.12
CA THR A 834 -31.05 -3.01 -9.27
C THR A 834 -30.70 -3.46 -7.85
N LEU A 835 -31.48 -4.40 -7.30
CA LEU A 835 -31.17 -5.00 -5.99
C LEU A 835 -29.85 -5.78 -6.04
N GLN A 836 -29.58 -6.56 -7.09
CA GLN A 836 -28.33 -7.29 -7.28
C GLN A 836 -27.12 -6.34 -7.36
N CYS A 837 -27.23 -5.23 -8.09
CA CYS A 837 -26.22 -4.18 -8.19
C CYS A 837 -25.86 -3.66 -6.80
N ILE A 838 -26.86 -3.20 -6.02
CA ILE A 838 -26.67 -2.67 -4.68
C ILE A 838 -26.06 -3.73 -3.75
N GLN A 839 -26.55 -4.97 -3.78
CA GLN A 839 -25.99 -6.05 -2.96
C GLN A 839 -24.54 -6.35 -3.31
N SER A 840 -24.18 -6.36 -4.60
CA SER A 840 -22.80 -6.58 -5.03
C SER A 840 -21.85 -5.48 -4.52
N ILE A 841 -22.30 -4.22 -4.49
CA ILE A 841 -21.58 -3.09 -3.89
C ILE A 841 -21.41 -3.34 -2.38
N LYS A 842 -22.50 -3.63 -1.64
CA LYS A 842 -22.45 -3.86 -0.19
C LYS A 842 -21.53 -5.03 0.20
N ASN A 843 -21.41 -6.04 -0.65
CA ASN A 843 -20.58 -7.22 -0.40
C ASN A 843 -19.09 -6.97 -0.66
N THR A 844 -18.74 -6.02 -1.53
CA THR A 844 -17.37 -5.80 -1.99
C THR A 844 -16.74 -4.50 -1.47
N VAL A 845 -17.54 -3.50 -1.11
CA VAL A 845 -17.06 -2.16 -0.74
C VAL A 845 -17.07 -1.99 0.78
N LYS A 846 -15.88 -1.72 1.34
CA LYS A 846 -15.66 -1.61 2.80
C LYS A 846 -15.28 -0.20 3.28
N ILE A 847 -14.98 0.70 2.35
CA ILE A 847 -14.58 2.08 2.63
C ILE A 847 -15.82 2.98 2.76
N PRO A 848 -15.71 4.21 3.28
CA PRO A 848 -16.84 5.12 3.39
C PRO A 848 -17.50 5.36 2.02
N HIS A 849 -18.79 5.08 1.92
CA HIS A 849 -19.55 5.27 0.69
C HIS A 849 -21.02 5.60 0.97
N GLU A 850 -21.65 6.25 0.01
CA GLU A 850 -23.09 6.41 -0.09
C GLU A 850 -23.59 5.88 -1.44
N ILE A 851 -24.82 5.38 -1.46
CA ILE A 851 -25.47 4.92 -2.69
C ILE A 851 -26.70 5.79 -2.94
N ILE A 852 -26.70 6.51 -4.06
CA ILE A 852 -27.82 7.34 -4.49
C ILE A 852 -28.51 6.61 -5.63
N LEU A 853 -29.67 6.06 -5.32
CA LEU A 853 -30.55 5.42 -6.29
C LEU A 853 -31.61 6.42 -6.74
N PHE A 854 -31.49 6.92 -7.96
CA PHE A 854 -32.47 7.79 -8.57
C PHE A 854 -33.48 6.97 -9.38
N GLU A 855 -34.70 6.86 -8.87
CA GLU A 855 -35.84 6.24 -9.55
C GLU A 855 -36.38 7.23 -10.60
N ASN A 856 -36.17 6.90 -11.88
CA ASN A 856 -36.37 7.80 -13.01
C ASN A 856 -37.71 7.55 -13.72
N GLY A 857 -38.81 7.52 -12.96
CA GLY A 857 -40.17 7.43 -13.51
C GLY A 857 -40.54 6.05 -14.06
N SER A 858 -40.16 4.99 -13.36
CA SER A 858 -40.51 3.59 -13.67
C SER A 858 -42.00 3.30 -13.45
N SER A 859 -42.43 2.07 -13.79
CA SER A 859 -43.78 1.61 -13.49
C SER A 859 -44.06 1.56 -11.98
N GLU A 860 -45.34 1.64 -11.61
CA GLU A 860 -45.79 1.54 -10.21
C GLU A 860 -45.34 0.24 -9.53
N SER A 861 -45.23 -0.86 -10.28
CA SER A 861 -44.70 -2.14 -9.78
C SER A 861 -43.23 -2.04 -9.38
N CYS A 862 -42.41 -1.39 -10.22
CA CYS A 862 -40.98 -1.21 -9.97
C CYS A 862 -40.75 -0.28 -8.77
N VAL A 863 -41.49 0.84 -8.70
CA VAL A 863 -41.46 1.76 -7.56
C VAL A 863 -41.83 1.04 -6.26
N SER A 864 -42.87 0.21 -6.29
CA SER A 864 -43.31 -0.58 -5.13
C SER A 864 -42.23 -1.57 -4.69
N PHE A 865 -41.58 -2.24 -5.64
CA PHE A 865 -40.46 -3.14 -5.33
C PHE A 865 -39.30 -2.41 -4.67
N ILE A 866 -38.89 -1.25 -5.19
CA ILE A 866 -37.78 -0.45 -4.63
C ILE A 866 -38.11 -0.03 -3.19
N LYS A 867 -39.34 0.40 -2.91
CA LYS A 867 -39.79 0.75 -1.55
C LYS A 867 -39.72 -0.44 -0.59
N GLU A 868 -40.15 -1.61 -1.05
CA GLU A 868 -40.21 -2.81 -0.21
C GLU A 868 -38.83 -3.44 0.04
N HIS A 869 -37.93 -3.43 -0.96
CA HIS A 869 -36.70 -4.23 -0.93
C HIS A 869 -35.41 -3.41 -0.89
N ILE A 870 -35.43 -2.11 -1.24
CA ILE A 870 -34.20 -1.31 -1.41
C ILE A 870 -34.13 -0.12 -0.45
N GLU A 871 -35.22 0.65 -0.27
CA GLU A 871 -35.21 1.90 0.50
C GLU A 871 -34.77 1.71 1.97
N GLY A 872 -34.95 0.52 2.54
CA GLY A 872 -34.50 0.18 3.89
C GLY A 872 -33.05 -0.30 4.02
N ILE A 873 -32.29 -0.42 2.92
CA ILE A 873 -30.91 -0.91 2.96
C ILE A 873 -29.99 0.19 3.54
N PRO A 874 -29.20 -0.09 4.60
CA PRO A 874 -28.31 0.91 5.21
C PRO A 874 -27.29 1.48 4.21
N GLY A 875 -27.23 2.82 4.12
CA GLY A 875 -26.34 3.55 3.22
C GLY A 875 -26.90 3.78 1.81
N VAL A 876 -28.16 3.39 1.56
CA VAL A 876 -28.88 3.67 0.30
C VAL A 876 -29.85 4.83 0.50
N LYS A 877 -29.75 5.83 -0.37
CA LYS A 877 -30.65 6.98 -0.46
C LYS A 877 -31.42 6.88 -1.77
N VAL A 878 -32.73 6.65 -1.66
CA VAL A 878 -33.61 6.56 -2.84
C VAL A 878 -34.28 7.89 -3.09
N ILE A 879 -34.21 8.37 -4.33
CA ILE A 879 -34.87 9.59 -4.80
C ILE A 879 -35.89 9.21 -5.86
N TYR A 880 -37.14 9.61 -5.66
CA TYR A 880 -38.24 9.29 -6.58
C TYR A 880 -38.53 10.46 -7.49
N ASN A 881 -38.64 10.19 -8.79
CA ASN A 881 -39.12 11.16 -9.76
C ASN A 881 -40.38 10.67 -10.49
N SER A 882 -41.31 11.58 -10.78
CA SER A 882 -42.60 11.24 -11.39
C SER A 882 -42.54 11.03 -12.91
N SER A 883 -41.45 11.45 -13.56
CA SER A 883 -41.28 11.39 -15.01
C SER A 883 -39.92 10.83 -15.39
N ASN A 884 -39.83 10.18 -16.54
CA ASN A 884 -38.55 9.73 -17.07
C ASN A 884 -37.82 10.92 -17.70
N LEU A 885 -36.66 11.28 -17.14
CA LEU A 885 -35.80 12.37 -17.60
C LEU A 885 -34.74 11.90 -18.63
N GLY A 886 -34.76 10.62 -19.00
CA GLY A 886 -33.68 9.98 -19.73
C GLY A 886 -32.44 9.75 -18.85
N PRO A 887 -31.39 9.10 -19.40
CA PRO A 887 -30.17 8.78 -18.65
C PRO A 887 -29.41 10.04 -18.19
N ALA A 888 -29.06 10.94 -19.12
CA ALA A 888 -28.39 12.21 -18.81
C ALA A 888 -29.13 13.05 -17.76
N GLY A 889 -30.43 13.26 -17.97
CA GLY A 889 -31.27 14.05 -17.08
C GLY A 889 -31.37 13.42 -15.69
N GLY A 890 -31.55 12.10 -15.63
CA GLY A 890 -31.53 11.36 -14.38
C GLY A 890 -30.19 11.45 -13.64
N ARG A 891 -29.05 11.38 -14.35
CA ARG A 891 -27.70 11.45 -13.73
C ARG A 891 -27.47 12.84 -13.13
N LYS A 892 -27.84 13.88 -13.89
CA LYS A 892 -27.77 15.26 -13.44
C LYS A 892 -28.61 15.49 -12.18
N GLU A 893 -29.86 15.02 -12.16
CA GLU A 893 -30.70 15.18 -10.98
C GLU A 893 -30.21 14.35 -9.78
N ALA A 894 -29.73 13.12 -10.02
CA ALA A 894 -29.16 12.28 -8.98
C ALA A 894 -27.92 12.93 -8.31
N MET A 895 -27.07 13.58 -9.10
CA MET A 895 -25.83 14.21 -8.63
C MET A 895 -26.08 15.30 -7.58
N LYS A 896 -27.21 16.01 -7.65
CA LYS A 896 -27.58 17.05 -6.66
C LYS A 896 -27.71 16.52 -5.24
N TYR A 897 -27.90 15.21 -5.09
CA TYR A 897 -28.04 14.55 -3.80
C TYR A 897 -26.74 13.94 -3.28
N ALA A 898 -25.68 13.98 -4.08
CA ALA A 898 -24.36 13.43 -3.77
C ALA A 898 -23.52 14.40 -2.95
N THR A 899 -22.72 13.83 -2.05
CA THR A 899 -21.86 14.61 -1.18
C THR A 899 -20.82 15.36 -2.03
N PRO A 900 -20.71 16.69 -1.90
CA PRO A 900 -19.72 17.47 -2.64
C PRO A 900 -18.28 17.00 -2.38
N ASN A 901 -17.42 17.12 -3.39
CA ASN A 901 -15.98 16.77 -3.32
C ASN A 901 -15.67 15.28 -3.04
N SER A 902 -16.68 14.39 -3.16
CA SER A 902 -16.47 12.95 -3.10
C SER A 902 -15.91 12.39 -4.42
N TYR A 903 -15.54 11.11 -4.44
CA TYR A 903 -15.37 10.38 -5.70
C TYR A 903 -16.70 9.88 -6.18
N TYR A 904 -17.00 10.10 -7.45
CA TYR A 904 -18.28 9.71 -8.04
C TYR A 904 -18.07 8.46 -8.87
N ILE A 905 -18.83 7.41 -8.58
CA ILE A 905 -18.88 6.24 -9.46
C ILE A 905 -20.28 6.15 -10.02
N SER A 906 -20.42 6.36 -11.33
CA SER A 906 -21.69 6.13 -12.01
C SER A 906 -21.76 4.67 -12.45
N LEU A 907 -22.84 3.99 -12.06
CA LEU A 907 -23.11 2.61 -12.42
C LEU A 907 -24.52 2.48 -13.02
N ASP A 908 -24.63 1.74 -14.12
CA ASP A 908 -25.94 1.31 -14.60
C ASP A 908 -26.56 0.32 -13.60
N ASN A 909 -27.89 0.35 -13.46
CA ASN A 909 -28.59 -0.43 -12.43
C ASN A 909 -28.58 -1.94 -12.65
N ASP A 910 -28.13 -2.40 -13.81
CA ASP A 910 -27.94 -3.81 -14.17
C ASP A 910 -26.47 -4.25 -14.24
N ILE A 911 -25.59 -3.48 -13.60
CA ILE A 911 -24.21 -3.88 -13.33
C ILE A 911 -24.10 -4.68 -12.03
N GLU A 912 -23.39 -5.80 -12.09
CA GLU A 912 -22.87 -6.51 -10.94
C GLU A 912 -21.36 -6.28 -10.82
N VAL A 913 -20.91 -5.84 -9.64
CA VAL A 913 -19.49 -5.59 -9.37
C VAL A 913 -18.81 -6.85 -8.80
N THR A 914 -17.54 -7.09 -9.15
CA THR A 914 -16.80 -8.31 -8.75
C THR A 914 -15.82 -8.07 -7.60
N GLU A 915 -15.35 -9.12 -6.91
CA GLU A 915 -14.36 -8.97 -5.84
C GLU A 915 -13.04 -8.34 -6.35
N GLY A 916 -12.54 -7.30 -5.65
CA GLY A 916 -11.27 -6.65 -5.98
C GLY A 916 -11.38 -5.51 -7.00
N TRP A 917 -12.57 -5.26 -7.55
CA TRP A 917 -12.78 -4.27 -8.61
C TRP A 917 -12.41 -2.84 -8.17
N LEU A 918 -12.85 -2.46 -6.96
CA LEU A 918 -12.74 -1.09 -6.47
C LEU A 918 -11.29 -0.75 -6.09
N GLU A 919 -10.54 -1.71 -5.55
CA GLU A 919 -9.12 -1.55 -5.25
C GLU A 919 -8.33 -1.17 -6.51
N GLU A 920 -8.56 -1.88 -7.62
CA GLU A 920 -7.87 -1.63 -8.89
C GLU A 920 -8.38 -0.36 -9.58
N LEU A 921 -9.64 0.01 -9.39
CA LEU A 921 -10.21 1.25 -9.89
C LEU A 921 -9.62 2.47 -9.19
N LEU A 922 -9.56 2.44 -7.85
CA LEU A 922 -9.06 3.55 -7.03
C LEU A 922 -7.54 3.68 -7.09
N VAL A 923 -6.78 2.57 -7.10
CA VAL A 923 -5.32 2.67 -7.33
C VAL A 923 -5.03 3.33 -8.67
N ARG A 924 -5.81 3.01 -9.71
CA ARG A 924 -5.67 3.67 -11.01
C ARG A 924 -6.05 5.16 -10.96
N ALA A 925 -7.02 5.55 -10.14
CA ALA A 925 -7.41 6.95 -9.97
C ALA A 925 -6.40 7.78 -9.15
N GLU A 926 -5.75 7.16 -8.17
CA GLU A 926 -4.76 7.80 -7.28
C GLU A 926 -3.35 7.84 -7.87
N GLU A 927 -3.13 7.25 -9.05
CA GLU A 927 -1.81 7.22 -9.71
C GLU A 927 -1.27 8.61 -10.05
N SER A 928 -2.16 9.57 -10.36
CA SER A 928 -1.79 10.93 -10.70
C SER A 928 -2.98 11.89 -10.56
N ASP A 929 -2.70 13.18 -10.37
CA ASP A 929 -3.73 14.22 -10.24
C ASP A 929 -4.28 14.71 -11.58
N ASP A 930 -3.60 14.41 -12.68
CA ASP A 930 -4.10 14.66 -14.03
C ASP A 930 -5.17 13.64 -14.46
N ILE A 931 -5.38 12.54 -13.74
CA ILE A 931 -6.44 11.56 -14.05
C ILE A 931 -7.80 12.12 -13.61
N GLY A 932 -8.67 12.40 -14.57
CA GLY A 932 -10.03 12.91 -14.34
C GLY A 932 -11.08 11.80 -14.21
N SER A 933 -10.94 10.73 -15.00
CA SER A 933 -11.84 9.58 -14.92
C SER A 933 -11.16 8.25 -15.21
N VAL A 934 -11.70 7.18 -14.63
CA VAL A 934 -11.22 5.81 -14.78
C VAL A 934 -12.38 4.89 -15.13
N THR A 935 -12.32 4.24 -16.29
CA THR A 935 -13.34 3.29 -16.72
C THR A 935 -12.98 1.85 -16.37
N CYS A 936 -14.00 1.06 -16.04
CA CYS A 936 -13.84 -0.35 -15.72
C CYS A 936 -13.76 -1.23 -16.98
N ARG A 937 -13.32 -2.48 -16.81
CA ARG A 937 -13.49 -3.55 -17.79
C ARG A 937 -14.88 -4.17 -17.63
N VAL A 938 -15.71 -4.08 -18.65
CA VAL A 938 -17.10 -4.54 -18.60
C VAL A 938 -17.32 -5.73 -19.52
N THR A 939 -17.96 -6.78 -18.99
CA THR A 939 -18.29 -8.01 -19.71
C THR A 939 -19.77 -8.35 -19.59
N PHE A 940 -20.31 -9.07 -20.56
CA PHE A 940 -21.61 -9.72 -20.44
C PHE A 940 -21.48 -11.05 -19.66
N PRO A 941 -22.58 -11.60 -19.11
CA PRO A 941 -22.58 -12.92 -18.47
C PRO A 941 -22.10 -14.08 -19.35
N SER A 942 -21.95 -13.85 -20.66
CA SER A 942 -21.39 -14.81 -21.63
C SER A 942 -19.86 -14.78 -21.73
N ASP A 943 -19.15 -14.12 -20.81
CA ASP A 943 -17.68 -13.95 -20.82
C ASP A 943 -17.13 -13.23 -22.06
N VAL A 944 -17.97 -12.39 -22.67
CA VAL A 944 -17.64 -11.54 -23.82
C VAL A 944 -17.51 -10.11 -23.34
N LEU A 945 -16.43 -9.44 -23.72
CA LEU A 945 -16.20 -8.04 -23.38
C LEU A 945 -17.18 -7.14 -24.13
N GLN A 946 -17.81 -6.25 -23.36
CA GLN A 946 -18.58 -5.14 -23.90
C GLN A 946 -17.63 -4.00 -24.25
N PHE A 947 -16.79 -3.58 -23.29
CA PHE A 947 -15.73 -2.59 -23.50
C PHE A 947 -14.68 -2.59 -22.39
N THR A 948 -13.55 -1.95 -22.68
CA THR A 948 -12.49 -1.59 -21.72
C THR A 948 -12.15 -0.10 -21.82
N GLY A 949 -13.10 0.71 -22.29
CA GLY A 949 -12.97 2.14 -22.58
C GLY A 949 -13.25 2.48 -24.05
N GLY A 950 -13.21 3.76 -24.38
CA GLY A 950 -13.55 4.27 -25.70
C GLY A 950 -12.39 5.00 -26.40
N TYR A 951 -12.42 4.99 -27.73
CA TYR A 951 -11.53 5.76 -28.59
C TYR A 951 -12.30 6.50 -29.69
N GLU A 952 -11.67 7.51 -30.27
CA GLU A 952 -12.23 8.30 -31.36
C GLU A 952 -11.52 8.04 -32.69
N GLU A 953 -12.30 8.01 -33.77
CA GLU A 953 -11.77 8.06 -35.13
C GLU A 953 -12.22 9.38 -35.77
N ILE A 954 -11.25 10.28 -36.01
CA ILE A 954 -11.50 11.61 -36.57
C ILE A 954 -11.07 11.64 -38.03
N SER A 955 -11.95 12.17 -38.89
CA SER A 955 -11.68 12.42 -40.30
C SER A 955 -12.23 13.79 -40.70
N GLY A 956 -11.32 14.77 -40.83
CA GLY A 956 -11.71 16.16 -41.04
C GLY A 956 -12.49 16.70 -39.83
N ASN A 957 -13.71 17.19 -40.07
CA ASN A 957 -14.61 17.68 -39.01
C ASN A 957 -15.53 16.59 -38.46
N ARG A 958 -15.36 15.33 -38.86
CA ARG A 958 -16.21 14.21 -38.41
C ARG A 958 -15.52 13.36 -37.36
N VAL A 959 -16.29 12.87 -36.41
CA VAL A 959 -15.84 11.97 -35.35
C VAL A 959 -16.75 10.75 -35.21
N GLN A 960 -16.15 9.57 -35.04
CA GLN A 960 -16.85 8.35 -34.64
C GLN A 960 -16.33 7.88 -33.28
N PHE A 961 -17.25 7.59 -32.37
CA PHE A 961 -16.94 7.03 -31.06
C PHE A 961 -16.98 5.50 -31.11
N LYS A 962 -15.85 4.86 -30.82
CA LYS A 962 -15.72 3.40 -30.82
C LYS A 962 -15.29 2.89 -29.45
N LEU A 963 -15.54 1.62 -29.19
CA LEU A 963 -15.21 0.94 -27.94
C LEU A 963 -14.02 0.01 -28.13
N TYR A 964 -13.09 0.02 -27.18
CA TYR A 964 -11.99 -0.93 -27.15
C TYR A 964 -12.47 -2.35 -26.82
N ASN A 965 -11.86 -3.34 -27.48
CA ASN A 965 -11.98 -4.77 -27.17
C ASN A 965 -13.39 -5.37 -27.23
N ILE A 966 -14.33 -4.72 -27.92
CA ILE A 966 -15.68 -5.24 -28.12
C ILE A 966 -15.64 -6.66 -28.73
N ASN A 967 -16.52 -7.53 -28.25
CA ASN A 967 -16.68 -8.93 -28.71
C ASN A 967 -15.46 -9.85 -28.48
N LYS A 968 -14.40 -9.36 -27.84
CA LYS A 968 -13.29 -10.23 -27.42
C LYS A 968 -13.68 -11.04 -26.19
N SER A 969 -13.00 -12.17 -25.99
CA SER A 969 -13.17 -12.98 -24.79
C SER A 969 -12.56 -12.28 -23.57
N VAL A 970 -13.20 -12.37 -22.41
CA VAL A 970 -12.63 -11.92 -21.13
C VAL A 970 -11.33 -12.68 -20.76
N TYR A 971 -11.11 -13.86 -21.37
CA TYR A 971 -9.93 -14.69 -21.20
C TYR A 971 -8.75 -14.29 -22.11
N ASP A 972 -8.93 -13.32 -23.01
CA ASP A 972 -7.88 -12.81 -23.88
C ASP A 972 -6.97 -11.84 -23.11
N LEU A 973 -5.73 -12.27 -22.84
CA LEU A 973 -4.76 -11.49 -22.08
C LEU A 973 -4.35 -10.18 -22.77
N SER A 974 -4.54 -10.04 -24.09
CA SER A 974 -4.26 -8.78 -24.80
C SER A 974 -5.21 -7.65 -24.41
N THR A 975 -6.32 -7.96 -23.73
CA THR A 975 -7.34 -6.98 -23.31
C THR A 975 -7.06 -6.38 -21.92
N LEU A 976 -5.99 -6.84 -21.26
CA LEU A 976 -5.64 -6.46 -19.89
C LEU A 976 -4.59 -5.34 -19.81
N GLU A 977 -4.26 -4.72 -20.94
CA GLU A 977 -3.30 -3.61 -20.97
C GLU A 977 -3.91 -2.32 -20.45
N ARG A 978 -3.07 -1.50 -19.83
CA ARG A 978 -3.40 -0.13 -19.42
C ARG A 978 -3.10 0.83 -20.56
N TYR A 979 -4.00 1.77 -20.79
CA TYR A 979 -3.86 2.82 -21.79
C TYR A 979 -4.77 4.00 -21.46
N ASP A 980 -4.51 5.12 -22.14
CA ASP A 980 -5.39 6.29 -22.12
C ASP A 980 -6.52 6.08 -23.11
N THR A 981 -7.70 6.59 -22.77
CA THR A 981 -8.92 6.50 -23.55
C THR A 981 -9.31 7.89 -24.07
N ASP A 982 -9.93 7.97 -25.24
CA ASP A 982 -10.45 9.25 -25.73
C ASP A 982 -11.80 9.60 -25.09
N TRP A 983 -12.56 8.59 -24.70
CA TRP A 983 -13.82 8.75 -23.96
C TRP A 983 -14.13 7.54 -23.09
N ASN A 984 -14.89 7.77 -22.01
CA ASN A 984 -15.26 6.73 -21.05
C ASN A 984 -16.78 6.59 -20.95
N PRO A 985 -17.35 5.37 -21.15
CA PRO A 985 -18.77 5.11 -20.90
C PRO A 985 -19.13 5.39 -19.44
N VAL A 986 -20.12 6.24 -19.19
CA VAL A 986 -20.39 6.78 -17.83
C VAL A 986 -21.00 5.71 -16.90
N GLY A 987 -21.72 4.72 -17.44
CA GLY A 987 -22.36 3.63 -16.67
C GLY A 987 -21.42 2.64 -15.98
N ALA A 988 -20.10 2.83 -16.07
CA ALA A 988 -19.09 1.98 -15.46
C ALA A 988 -17.78 2.74 -15.16
N THR A 989 -17.89 4.01 -14.75
CA THR A 989 -16.74 4.92 -14.66
C THR A 989 -16.70 5.69 -13.33
N LEU A 990 -15.49 5.82 -12.80
CA LEU A 990 -15.17 6.69 -11.67
C LEU A 990 -14.74 8.08 -12.17
N PHE A 991 -15.19 9.13 -11.50
CA PHE A 991 -14.81 10.53 -11.70
C PHE A 991 -14.17 11.10 -10.43
N LYS A 992 -12.98 11.69 -10.58
CA LYS A 992 -12.15 12.15 -9.46
C LYS A 992 -12.57 13.56 -9.00
N GLY A 993 -13.25 13.64 -7.86
CA GLY A 993 -13.51 14.89 -7.10
C GLY A 993 -14.59 15.81 -7.66
N TRP A 994 -14.73 15.88 -8.99
CA TRP A 994 -15.74 16.68 -9.67
C TRP A 994 -16.36 15.88 -10.81
N PHE A 995 -17.69 15.81 -10.84
CA PHE A 995 -18.43 15.29 -11.98
C PHE A 995 -18.80 16.45 -12.91
N PRO A 996 -18.30 16.48 -14.15
CA PRO A 996 -18.61 17.58 -15.07
C PRO A 996 -20.08 17.55 -15.48
N GLU A 997 -20.76 18.69 -15.32
CA GLU A 997 -22.10 18.87 -15.85
C GLU A 997 -22.03 19.32 -17.31
N VAL A 998 -22.77 18.64 -18.18
CA VAL A 998 -22.94 19.02 -19.59
C VAL A 998 -24.41 19.32 -19.85
N GLU A 999 -24.69 20.42 -20.55
CA GLU A 999 -26.05 20.83 -20.93
C GLU A 999 -26.30 20.57 -22.41
N GLY A 1000 -27.57 20.38 -22.80
CA GLY A 1000 -27.93 20.19 -24.21
C GLY A 1000 -27.78 18.76 -24.76
N TYR A 1001 -27.50 17.78 -23.91
CA TYR A 1001 -27.45 16.35 -24.24
C TYR A 1001 -28.64 15.57 -23.65
N PRO A 1002 -29.89 15.82 -24.09
CA PRO A 1002 -31.09 15.27 -23.45
C PRO A 1002 -31.32 13.76 -23.68
N ASN A 1003 -30.48 13.08 -24.47
CA ASN A 1003 -30.74 11.68 -24.83
C ASN A 1003 -29.49 10.81 -25.05
N VAL A 1004 -28.48 11.31 -25.78
CA VAL A 1004 -27.27 10.54 -26.16
C VAL A 1004 -26.02 11.42 -26.13
N TYR A 1005 -24.84 10.79 -26.16
CA TYR A 1005 -23.50 11.42 -26.18
C TYR A 1005 -23.12 12.29 -24.97
N GLU A 1006 -23.88 12.21 -23.87
CA GLU A 1006 -23.50 12.80 -22.59
C GLU A 1006 -22.10 12.29 -22.15
N ASP A 1007 -21.83 11.00 -22.31
CA ASP A 1007 -20.58 10.34 -21.93
C ASP A 1007 -19.38 10.93 -22.69
N SER A 1008 -19.55 11.09 -24.00
CA SER A 1008 -18.55 11.70 -24.88
C SER A 1008 -18.34 13.17 -24.55
N ALA A 1009 -19.41 13.92 -24.28
CA ALA A 1009 -19.31 15.34 -23.92
C ALA A 1009 -18.57 15.54 -22.58
N ILE A 1010 -18.91 14.76 -21.55
CA ILE A 1010 -18.22 14.77 -20.25
C ILE A 1010 -16.73 14.44 -20.45
N SER A 1011 -16.43 13.44 -21.29
CA SER A 1011 -15.06 13.04 -21.61
C SER A 1011 -14.27 14.16 -22.30
N TYR A 1012 -14.87 14.86 -23.27
CA TYR A 1012 -14.25 16.03 -23.90
C TYR A 1012 -14.05 17.18 -22.93
N LEU A 1013 -15.03 17.46 -22.06
CA LEU A 1013 -14.92 18.51 -21.04
C LEU A 1013 -13.74 18.24 -20.09
N LEU A 1014 -13.57 17.00 -19.64
CA LEU A 1014 -12.41 16.58 -18.84
C LEU A 1014 -11.10 16.76 -19.60
N ARG A 1015 -11.00 16.26 -20.84
CA ARG A 1015 -9.77 16.40 -21.66
C ARG A 1015 -9.43 17.87 -21.92
N ASN A 1016 -10.41 18.71 -22.24
CA ASN A 1016 -10.22 20.15 -22.45
C ASN A 1016 -9.79 20.89 -21.17
N SER A 1017 -10.11 20.35 -19.99
CA SER A 1017 -9.61 20.85 -18.70
C SER A 1017 -8.20 20.33 -18.33
N GLY A 1018 -7.53 19.63 -19.26
CA GLY A 1018 -6.20 19.06 -19.06
C GLY A 1018 -6.19 17.73 -18.30
N LYS A 1019 -7.35 17.08 -18.14
CA LYS A 1019 -7.47 15.78 -17.46
C LYS A 1019 -7.36 14.61 -18.44
N ARG A 1020 -6.66 13.57 -18.04
CA ARG A 1020 -6.59 12.28 -18.75
C ARG A 1020 -7.76 11.38 -18.35
N LEU A 1021 -8.17 10.58 -19.32
CA LEU A 1021 -9.15 9.52 -19.14
C LEU A 1021 -8.41 8.21 -19.36
N VAL A 1022 -8.61 7.26 -18.45
CA VAL A 1022 -7.82 6.02 -18.46
C VAL A 1022 -8.69 4.80 -18.22
N ASN A 1023 -8.22 3.64 -18.65
CA ASN A 1023 -8.85 2.37 -18.27
C ASN A 1023 -8.22 1.75 -17.00
N SER A 1024 -9.02 0.97 -16.28
CA SER A 1024 -8.58 0.01 -15.27
C SER A 1024 -8.96 -1.41 -15.69
N PRO A 1025 -8.06 -2.14 -16.39
CA PRO A 1025 -8.39 -3.45 -16.96
C PRO A 1025 -8.69 -4.53 -15.91
N ASN A 1026 -8.21 -4.34 -14.68
CA ASN A 1026 -8.41 -5.29 -13.58
C ASN A 1026 -9.70 -5.02 -12.79
N SER A 1027 -10.31 -3.85 -12.96
CA SER A 1027 -11.63 -3.55 -12.41
C SER A 1027 -12.71 -4.20 -13.28
N LEU A 1028 -13.07 -5.45 -12.98
CA LEU A 1028 -14.03 -6.24 -13.76
C LEU A 1028 -15.46 -6.04 -13.26
N LEU A 1029 -16.37 -5.73 -14.18
CA LEU A 1029 -17.81 -5.60 -13.95
C LEU A 1029 -18.59 -6.50 -14.92
N ILE A 1030 -19.71 -7.05 -14.45
CA ILE A 1030 -20.61 -7.87 -15.26
C ILE A 1030 -21.87 -7.05 -15.55
N HIS A 1031 -22.18 -6.82 -16.81
CA HIS A 1031 -23.37 -6.10 -17.25
C HIS A 1031 -24.43 -7.10 -17.69
N HIS A 1032 -25.52 -7.22 -16.93
CA HIS A 1032 -26.63 -8.15 -17.19
C HIS A 1032 -27.55 -7.71 -18.35
N HIS A 1033 -27.06 -6.81 -19.22
CA HIS A 1033 -27.74 -6.43 -20.43
C HIS A 1033 -27.85 -7.62 -21.39
N ILE A 1034 -29.01 -7.75 -22.05
CA ILE A 1034 -29.26 -8.85 -22.98
C ILE A 1034 -28.42 -8.66 -24.25
N MET A 1035 -27.73 -9.70 -24.68
CA MET A 1035 -27.08 -9.78 -26.00
C MET A 1035 -28.16 -9.89 -27.09
N PHE A 1036 -28.06 -9.10 -28.15
CA PHE A 1036 -29.01 -9.07 -29.27
C PHE A 1036 -29.26 -10.48 -29.84
N ASP A 1037 -30.47 -11.02 -29.61
CA ASP A 1037 -30.98 -12.25 -30.23
C ASP A 1037 -32.21 -11.90 -31.10
N GLU A 1038 -32.29 -12.49 -32.29
CA GLU A 1038 -33.20 -12.08 -33.38
C GLU A 1038 -34.69 -12.14 -32.99
N GLU A 1039 -35.11 -13.03 -32.07
CA GLU A 1039 -36.52 -13.16 -31.64
C GLU A 1039 -36.94 -12.17 -30.53
N ARG A 1040 -36.02 -11.62 -29.74
CA ARG A 1040 -36.33 -10.65 -28.65
C ARG A 1040 -36.42 -9.19 -29.11
N ASN A 1041 -36.06 -8.91 -30.37
CA ASN A 1041 -36.00 -7.60 -31.00
C ASN A 1041 -37.25 -6.72 -30.84
N LYS A 1042 -38.47 -7.28 -30.72
CA LYS A 1042 -39.69 -6.47 -30.65
C LYS A 1042 -39.86 -5.68 -29.35
N LYS A 1043 -39.62 -6.31 -28.19
CA LYS A 1043 -39.78 -5.65 -26.88
C LYS A 1043 -38.67 -4.64 -26.61
N GLU A 1044 -37.47 -4.90 -27.12
CA GLU A 1044 -36.33 -4.00 -26.95
C GLU A 1044 -36.36 -2.84 -27.96
N GLN A 1045 -36.86 -3.04 -29.19
CA GLN A 1045 -37.17 -1.91 -30.08
C GLN A 1045 -38.28 -1.02 -29.52
N GLU A 1046 -39.28 -1.58 -28.84
CA GLU A 1046 -40.26 -0.80 -28.07
C GLU A 1046 -39.60 -0.06 -26.89
N TYR A 1047 -38.69 -0.71 -26.16
CA TYR A 1047 -37.92 -0.11 -25.05
C TYR A 1047 -36.99 1.04 -25.53
N ILE A 1048 -36.24 0.84 -26.61
CA ILE A 1048 -35.37 1.84 -27.23
C ILE A 1048 -36.21 3.01 -27.77
N ARG A 1049 -37.36 2.74 -28.42
CA ARG A 1049 -38.27 3.82 -28.87
C ARG A 1049 -38.89 4.60 -27.72
N PHE A 1050 -39.05 3.99 -26.55
CA PHE A 1050 -39.56 4.65 -25.35
C PHE A 1050 -38.47 5.45 -24.62
N ARG A 1051 -37.20 5.02 -24.71
CA ARG A 1051 -36.04 5.65 -24.08
C ARG A 1051 -35.41 6.76 -24.94
N TYR A 1052 -35.37 6.57 -26.26
CA TYR A 1052 -34.68 7.42 -27.21
C TYR A 1052 -35.64 8.11 -28.19
N ASN A 1053 -35.69 9.44 -28.15
CA ASN A 1053 -36.47 10.25 -29.07
C ASN A 1053 -35.56 10.75 -30.22
N PRO A 1054 -35.84 10.40 -31.49
CA PRO A 1054 -35.01 10.79 -32.62
C PRO A 1054 -34.66 12.28 -32.70
N GLN A 1055 -35.61 13.17 -32.44
CA GLN A 1055 -35.37 14.62 -32.49
C GLN A 1055 -34.46 15.09 -31.35
N LEU A 1056 -34.59 14.49 -30.16
CA LEU A 1056 -33.71 14.79 -29.02
C LEU A 1056 -32.30 14.22 -29.21
N MET A 1057 -32.17 13.08 -29.90
CA MET A 1057 -30.87 12.56 -30.30
C MET A 1057 -30.18 13.49 -31.32
N LEU A 1058 -30.91 13.96 -32.32
CA LEU A 1058 -30.40 14.93 -33.29
C LEU A 1058 -29.98 16.26 -32.63
N ARG A 1059 -30.73 16.71 -31.61
CA ARG A 1059 -30.35 17.85 -30.78
C ARG A 1059 -29.02 17.62 -30.04
N SER A 1060 -28.79 16.42 -29.54
CA SER A 1060 -27.52 16.07 -28.86
C SER A 1060 -26.33 16.12 -29.85
N LEU A 1061 -26.54 15.71 -31.11
CA LEU A 1061 -25.53 15.85 -32.17
C LEU A 1061 -25.22 17.31 -32.48
N ALA A 1062 -26.26 18.14 -32.63
CA ALA A 1062 -26.11 19.57 -32.88
C ALA A 1062 -25.36 20.25 -31.71
N GLN A 1063 -25.73 19.95 -30.47
CA GLN A 1063 -25.04 20.47 -29.29
C GLN A 1063 -23.55 20.10 -29.28
N PHE A 1064 -23.23 18.84 -29.57
CA PHE A 1064 -21.83 18.41 -29.67
C PHE A 1064 -21.03 19.19 -30.71
N TYR A 1065 -21.65 19.48 -31.87
CA TYR A 1065 -21.03 20.33 -32.86
C TYR A 1065 -20.83 21.77 -32.36
N PHE A 1066 -21.81 22.36 -31.65
CA PHE A 1066 -21.66 23.71 -31.14
C PHE A 1066 -20.53 23.82 -30.10
N ASP A 1067 -20.43 22.84 -29.22
CA ASP A 1067 -19.44 22.80 -28.14
C ASP A 1067 -18.03 22.50 -28.63
N TYR A 1068 -17.88 21.54 -29.55
CA TYR A 1068 -16.56 20.98 -29.91
C TYR A 1068 -16.18 21.14 -31.38
N LYS A 1069 -17.05 21.72 -32.22
CA LYS A 1069 -16.85 21.90 -33.67
C LYS A 1069 -16.58 20.59 -34.42
N LEU A 1070 -17.12 19.48 -33.90
CA LEU A 1070 -17.04 18.15 -34.50
C LEU A 1070 -18.44 17.61 -34.78
N ILE A 1071 -18.61 16.99 -35.94
CA ILE A 1071 -19.83 16.34 -36.39
C ILE A 1071 -19.72 14.86 -36.02
N ILE A 1072 -20.60 14.37 -35.16
CA ILE A 1072 -20.65 12.94 -34.84
C ILE A 1072 -21.29 12.19 -36.01
N ASP A 1073 -20.60 11.17 -36.51
CA ASP A 1073 -21.04 10.36 -37.64
C ASP A 1073 -21.84 9.13 -37.14
N ASP A 1074 -23.15 9.30 -36.91
CA ASP A 1074 -24.08 8.25 -36.48
C ASP A 1074 -25.26 8.09 -37.44
N ASP A 1075 -25.13 7.16 -38.38
CA ASP A 1075 -26.12 6.90 -39.43
C ASP A 1075 -27.53 6.60 -38.89
N TYR A 1076 -27.64 6.01 -37.71
CA TYR A 1076 -28.94 5.66 -37.13
C TYR A 1076 -29.70 6.92 -36.70
N ILE A 1077 -29.04 7.87 -36.04
CA ILE A 1077 -29.69 9.11 -35.61
C ILE A 1077 -30.10 9.96 -36.81
N TYR A 1078 -29.27 10.07 -37.83
CA TYR A 1078 -29.63 10.81 -39.04
C TYR A 1078 -30.78 10.14 -39.79
N SER A 1079 -30.69 8.83 -40.07
CA SER A 1079 -31.73 8.11 -40.82
C SER A 1079 -33.08 8.05 -40.09
N SER A 1080 -33.08 7.94 -38.75
CA SER A 1080 -34.32 8.00 -37.95
C SER A 1080 -35.00 9.38 -37.96
N ASN A 1081 -34.28 10.43 -38.35
CA ASN A 1081 -34.82 11.76 -38.62
C ASN A 1081 -35.01 12.05 -40.12
N ASN A 1082 -34.94 11.02 -40.97
CA ASN A 1082 -35.03 11.12 -42.44
C ASN A 1082 -33.92 11.99 -43.07
N ILE A 1083 -32.74 12.03 -42.45
CA ILE A 1083 -31.54 12.70 -42.96
C ILE A 1083 -30.59 11.63 -43.50
N ASP A 1084 -30.19 11.74 -44.77
CA ASP A 1084 -29.20 10.85 -45.39
C ASP A 1084 -27.84 11.56 -45.39
N ILE A 1085 -27.05 11.33 -44.34
CA ILE A 1085 -25.77 12.02 -44.14
C ILE A 1085 -24.74 11.71 -45.24
N SER A 1086 -24.85 10.56 -45.92
CA SER A 1086 -23.94 10.17 -47.01
C SER A 1086 -24.05 11.07 -48.24
N LYS A 1087 -25.16 11.81 -48.35
CA LYS A 1087 -25.45 12.74 -49.46
C LYS A 1087 -25.24 14.20 -49.10
N LEU A 1088 -24.89 14.51 -47.85
CA LEU A 1088 -24.69 15.87 -47.37
C LEU A 1088 -23.20 16.16 -47.20
N SER A 1089 -22.77 17.31 -47.71
CA SER A 1089 -21.49 17.90 -47.35
C SER A 1089 -21.48 18.34 -45.89
N ASP A 1090 -20.30 18.47 -45.29
CA ASP A 1090 -20.18 18.93 -43.90
C ASP A 1090 -20.82 20.31 -43.71
N GLN A 1091 -20.75 21.19 -44.70
CA GLN A 1091 -21.41 22.50 -44.66
C GLN A 1091 -22.95 22.38 -44.59
N GLU A 1092 -23.55 21.46 -45.34
CA GLU A 1092 -25.00 21.24 -45.32
C GLU A 1092 -25.47 20.63 -43.99
N VAL A 1093 -24.63 19.81 -43.35
CA VAL A 1093 -24.90 19.28 -42.00
C VAL A 1093 -24.84 20.42 -40.96
N ILE A 1094 -23.84 21.28 -41.05
CA ILE A 1094 -23.69 22.46 -40.16
C ILE A 1094 -24.90 23.40 -40.31
N GLU A 1095 -25.31 23.72 -41.54
CA GLU A 1095 -26.51 24.53 -41.79
C GLU A 1095 -27.78 23.88 -41.22
N THR A 1096 -27.84 22.55 -41.18
CA THR A 1096 -28.95 21.81 -40.56
C THR A 1096 -28.93 21.99 -39.04
N PHE A 1097 -27.76 21.91 -38.41
CA PHE A 1097 -27.60 22.16 -36.97
C PHE A 1097 -27.92 23.60 -36.58
N GLU A 1098 -27.45 24.60 -37.34
CA GLU A 1098 -27.77 26.02 -37.11
C GLU A 1098 -29.28 26.29 -37.21
N LYS A 1099 -29.97 25.68 -38.18
CA LYS A 1099 -31.44 25.77 -38.29
C LYS A 1099 -32.14 25.13 -37.09
N LEU A 1100 -31.64 24.01 -36.58
CA LEU A 1100 -32.17 23.34 -35.39
C LEU A 1100 -31.99 24.20 -34.13
N GLU A 1101 -30.84 24.84 -33.95
CA GLU A 1101 -30.58 25.74 -32.82
C GLU A 1101 -31.56 26.91 -32.80
N ILE A 1102 -31.83 27.53 -33.96
CA ILE A 1102 -32.82 28.60 -34.10
C ILE A 1102 -34.23 28.12 -33.71
N LEU A 1103 -34.60 26.91 -34.11
CA LEU A 1103 -35.90 26.29 -33.78
C LEU A 1103 -36.02 25.86 -32.32
N ILE A 1104 -34.91 25.56 -31.65
CA ILE A 1104 -34.85 25.14 -30.24
C ILE A 1104 -34.82 26.34 -29.29
N THR A 1105 -34.25 27.47 -29.74
CA THR A 1105 -34.14 28.71 -28.98
C THR A 1105 -35.43 29.55 -29.04
N GLN A 1106 -36.26 29.34 -30.08
CA GLN A 1106 -37.63 29.87 -30.20
C GLN A 1106 -38.63 29.01 -29.42
#